data_AF-A0A058Z5J0-F1
#
_entry.id   AF-A0A058Z5J0-F1
#
_cell.length_a   1.000
_cell.length_b   1.000
_cell.length_c   1.000
_cell.angle_alpha   90.00
_cell.angle_beta   90.00
_cell.angle_gamma   90.00
#
_symmetry.space_group_name_H-M   'P 1'
#
loop_
_entity.id
_entity.type
_entity.pdbx_description
1 polymer ?
#
loop_
_entity_poly.entity_id
_entity_poly.type
_entity_poly.pdbx_seq_one_letter_code
_entity_poly.pdbx_strand_id
1 'polypeptide(L)'
;MFRAVSSSRRHGAVLSSLPKAQFATLGIRFPLPKKEKPKEPVETDIRKNVARLQEAGTILTSGDVPMGEPLQPRLPPLRDQLLFSSSLMEEISAMPRDSNTMAPSTTLPRTTAAVLRAQAILSSGLLDTRVRDLASAAPGSVPYADIISRMVKDTERAQLVVSERTPLQQWLYSRVALFGPSTVHFVSGSAEEEKLLSARCIADGTMKPLNPKLRPNCFIALTDAKDVARSEESTFVCPVDKKNAGPTNNWRSPVEMKAELKAKFNKCMEGRTLYVVPFLMGPKGSKLARVGVQLTDSPYVVLNMKLMARVGLDVLEMIPSDSAAADAAARHPPEPARDPSAKFPQQKLGFVPCHHSVGVPLHESSKSTPWPCNIDKRVIAHFPDSREIWSFGSGYGGNALLGKKCLALRIASAIGREEGWFAEHMLILGLTSPTGKKHYIAAAFPSACGKTNLAMLRPSLPGWSVSCVGDDIAWMRFDSSGQLRAINPERGFFGVAPGTSELTNPSALAALRRDTLFTNCATTMDGDVWWEGLTPSRPEGLTTWQGTPGGTPNAFESLGPAAHPNARFTVSAERCPSLDPAWQDPEGVPISAIVFGGRRASTVPLVYQSRSWEHGVFMGATLSSERTAAAEGQMGEVRFDPFAMLPFCGYHMGDYFQHWLETPRRQNAKLPPIFHVNWFRRGPGGNWLWPGFGENARVLRWIAGRIEGTASSHETPIGFVPTLAELGVTTPPPRRAGGAHIASDVLQTVDAQGNPLLSLVPGTEADLLRVDRDEWRAEVDRIARHFETFGDRLPTQLSQELETLRTRTG
;
A
#
# COMPACT_ATOMS: atom_id res chain seq x y z
N MET A 1 8.00 -24.93 -43.88
CA MET A 1 9.11 -25.59 -44.60
C MET A 1 10.40 -25.36 -43.84
N PHE A 2 11.01 -26.47 -43.41
CA PHE A 2 12.42 -26.74 -43.14
C PHE A 2 13.42 -25.64 -42.69
N ARG A 3 13.93 -25.88 -41.48
CA ARG A 3 15.35 -26.03 -41.08
C ARG A 3 16.36 -24.87 -41.28
N ALA A 4 16.80 -24.36 -40.13
CA ALA A 4 18.06 -24.73 -39.46
C ALA A 4 19.43 -24.18 -39.93
N VAL A 5 20.27 -24.01 -38.90
CA VAL A 5 21.72 -24.32 -38.86
C VAL A 5 22.69 -23.19 -39.28
N SER A 6 23.11 -22.47 -38.23
CA SER A 6 24.48 -22.52 -37.68
C SER A 6 25.62 -21.66 -38.25
N SER A 7 26.29 -21.06 -37.27
CA SER A 7 27.72 -21.22 -36.96
C SER A 7 28.70 -20.13 -37.43
N SER A 8 29.37 -19.60 -36.39
CA SER A 8 30.82 -19.36 -36.32
C SER A 8 31.35 -18.15 -37.11
N ARG A 9 32.46 -17.51 -36.78
CA ARG A 9 33.31 -17.34 -35.58
C ARG A 9 34.29 -16.23 -36.00
N ARG A 10 34.54 -15.29 -35.09
CA ARG A 10 35.82 -14.62 -34.78
C ARG A 10 36.63 -13.84 -35.86
N HIS A 11 37.29 -12.83 -35.29
CA HIS A 11 38.42 -12.02 -35.78
C HIS A 11 37.99 -10.89 -36.74
N GLY A 12 38.40 -9.65 -36.55
CA GLY A 12 39.50 -9.14 -35.75
C GLY A 12 40.18 -8.07 -36.59
N ALA A 13 40.01 -6.82 -36.16
CA ALA A 13 40.87 -5.65 -36.34
C ALA A 13 41.43 -5.26 -37.73
N VAL A 14 41.64 -3.95 -37.83
CA VAL A 14 42.53 -3.20 -38.74
C VAL A 14 41.88 -2.71 -40.04
N LEU A 15 41.42 -1.45 -39.99
CA LEU A 15 41.32 -0.58 -41.15
C LEU A 15 42.26 0.61 -40.95
N SER A 16 43.31 0.64 -41.75
CA SER A 16 44.15 1.80 -42.03
C SER A 16 44.00 2.19 -43.51
N SER A 17 44.09 3.50 -43.76
CA SER A 17 44.36 4.22 -45.03
C SER A 17 43.27 4.37 -46.12
N LEU A 18 42.60 5.55 -46.08
CA LEU A 18 42.45 6.62 -47.12
C LEU A 18 41.79 6.32 -48.50
N PRO A 19 41.26 7.30 -49.29
CA PRO A 19 41.41 8.77 -49.20
C PRO A 19 40.13 9.64 -49.35
N LYS A 20 40.31 10.94 -49.04
CA LYS A 20 39.39 12.07 -49.21
C LYS A 20 39.30 12.53 -50.68
N ALA A 21 38.10 12.87 -51.14
CA ALA A 21 37.69 14.22 -51.57
C ALA A 21 36.61 14.17 -52.67
N GLN A 22 35.41 14.68 -52.38
CA GLN A 22 34.64 15.54 -53.29
C GLN A 22 33.73 16.48 -52.48
N PHE A 23 34.09 17.76 -52.57
CA PHE A 23 33.33 19.02 -52.63
C PHE A 23 32.20 19.41 -51.65
N ALA A 24 32.42 20.62 -51.11
CA ALA A 24 31.48 21.57 -50.51
C ALA A 24 30.24 21.80 -51.40
N THR A 25 29.08 22.22 -50.88
CA THR A 25 28.85 23.51 -50.22
C THR A 25 27.42 23.53 -49.64
N LEU A 26 27.25 23.91 -48.38
CA LEU A 26 26.13 24.71 -47.86
C LEU A 26 26.32 25.02 -46.36
N GLY A 27 27.15 26.04 -46.10
CA GLY A 27 26.84 27.13 -45.16
C GLY A 27 26.50 26.84 -43.70
N ILE A 28 27.46 26.35 -42.90
CA ILE A 28 27.42 26.55 -41.43
C ILE A 28 28.73 27.18 -40.95
N ARG A 29 28.65 28.32 -40.25
CA ARG A 29 29.77 28.90 -39.49
C ARG A 29 29.73 28.36 -38.05
N PHE A 30 30.76 27.59 -37.67
CA PHE A 30 31.09 27.29 -36.27
C PHE A 30 32.46 27.90 -35.93
N PRO A 31 32.63 28.58 -34.78
CA PRO A 31 33.96 29.02 -34.35
C PRO A 31 34.75 27.84 -33.76
N LEU A 32 36.02 27.72 -34.17
CA LEU A 32 37.00 26.76 -33.68
C LEU A 32 37.41 27.04 -32.21
N PRO A 33 37.82 26.00 -31.44
CA PRO A 33 38.22 26.16 -30.05
C PRO A 33 39.64 26.74 -29.94
N LYS A 34 39.80 27.76 -29.09
CA LYS A 34 41.12 28.25 -28.67
C LYS A 34 41.73 27.28 -27.67
N LYS A 35 43.02 26.97 -27.85
CA LYS A 35 43.88 26.30 -26.88
C LYS A 35 43.98 27.16 -25.61
N GLU A 36 43.54 26.66 -24.46
CA GLU A 36 43.86 27.23 -23.15
C GLU A 36 45.00 26.47 -22.46
N LYS A 37 45.90 27.23 -21.84
CA LYS A 37 47.04 26.77 -21.04
C LYS A 37 46.56 26.19 -19.69
N PRO A 38 47.33 25.28 -19.05
CA PRO A 38 46.95 24.70 -17.77
C PRO A 38 46.96 25.77 -16.65
N LYS A 39 45.89 25.83 -15.85
CA LYS A 39 45.83 26.62 -14.61
C LYS A 39 46.16 25.71 -13.42
N GLU A 40 46.97 26.25 -12.50
CA GLU A 40 47.39 25.68 -11.21
C GLU A 40 46.20 25.39 -10.27
N PRO A 41 46.39 24.56 -9.21
CA PRO A 41 45.32 24.16 -8.30
C PRO A 41 44.90 25.30 -7.35
N VAL A 42 43.59 25.49 -7.22
CA VAL A 42 42.95 26.45 -6.33
C VAL A 42 42.98 25.91 -4.88
N GLU A 43 43.94 26.36 -4.08
CA GLU A 43 44.04 26.06 -2.63
C GLU A 43 43.83 27.32 -1.75
N THR A 44 43.39 28.44 -2.32
CA THR A 44 43.39 29.75 -1.64
C THR A 44 42.02 30.32 -1.26
N ASP A 45 40.92 29.59 -1.46
CA ASP A 45 39.56 30.09 -1.16
C ASP A 45 38.93 29.59 0.15
N ILE A 46 39.55 28.61 0.81
CA ILE A 46 39.03 28.06 2.08
C ILE A 46 39.41 28.95 3.27
N ARG A 47 40.57 29.63 3.23
CA ARG A 47 41.02 30.51 4.33
C ARG A 47 40.30 31.86 4.39
N LYS A 48 39.78 32.38 3.27
CA LYS A 48 39.04 33.65 3.23
C LYS A 48 37.60 33.54 3.72
N ASN A 49 36.98 32.37 3.63
CA ASN A 49 35.60 32.16 4.08
C ASN A 49 35.50 31.86 5.59
N VAL A 50 36.59 31.41 6.23
CA VAL A 50 36.65 31.21 7.68
C VAL A 50 36.83 32.54 8.44
N ALA A 51 37.56 33.51 7.87
CA ALA A 51 37.73 34.84 8.48
C ALA A 51 36.43 35.68 8.47
N ARG A 52 35.59 35.52 7.45
CA ARG A 52 34.30 36.25 7.33
C ARG A 52 33.20 35.76 8.28
N LEU A 53 33.33 34.55 8.81
CA LEU A 53 32.37 33.98 9.76
C LEU A 53 32.69 34.32 11.24
N GLN A 54 33.83 34.99 11.49
CA GLN A 54 34.22 35.45 12.83
C GLN A 54 33.91 36.94 13.08
N GLU A 55 33.55 37.73 12.05
CA GLU A 55 33.24 39.17 12.17
C GLU A 55 31.74 39.50 12.30
N ALA A 56 30.84 38.52 12.31
CA ALA A 56 29.39 38.74 12.47
C ALA A 56 28.89 38.60 13.93
N GLY A 57 29.77 38.85 14.91
CA GLY A 57 29.42 38.87 16.33
C GLY A 57 28.89 40.24 16.76
N THR A 58 27.58 40.42 16.74
CA THR A 58 26.95 41.62 17.30
C THR A 58 26.98 41.55 18.83
N ILE A 59 27.88 42.34 19.42
CA ILE A 59 27.94 42.66 20.84
C ILE A 59 26.72 43.55 21.18
N LEU A 60 25.88 43.13 22.13
CA LEU A 60 25.00 44.03 22.87
C LEU A 60 25.56 44.17 24.29
N THR A 61 25.93 45.40 24.62
CA THR A 61 26.47 45.83 25.91
C THR A 61 25.40 45.87 27.00
N SER A 62 25.87 45.64 28.23
CA SER A 62 25.19 45.62 29.53
C SER A 62 24.23 46.77 29.83
N GLY A 63 23.10 46.44 30.49
CA GLY A 63 22.22 47.38 31.20
C GLY A 63 21.04 46.69 31.88
N ASP A 64 21.24 46.33 33.16
CA ASP A 64 20.30 46.17 34.28
C ASP A 64 19.11 45.16 34.29
N VAL A 65 18.94 44.56 35.49
CA VAL A 65 17.74 43.88 36.11
C VAL A 65 17.74 42.31 36.06
N PRO A 66 17.34 41.58 37.13
CA PRO A 66 18.16 41.07 38.23
C PRO A 66 18.22 39.51 38.31
N MET A 67 19.04 39.02 39.25
CA MET A 67 19.34 37.61 39.54
C MET A 67 18.11 36.69 39.70
N GLY A 68 18.05 35.66 38.85
CA GLY A 68 17.27 34.43 39.05
C GLY A 68 17.95 33.29 38.29
N GLU A 69 18.40 32.26 39.01
CA GLU A 69 19.13 31.11 38.46
C GLU A 69 18.36 30.37 37.34
N PRO A 70 19.01 29.97 36.24
CA PRO A 70 18.52 28.89 35.39
C PRO A 70 19.36 27.61 35.56
N LEU A 71 18.68 26.54 35.95
CA LEU A 71 19.12 25.14 35.86
C LEU A 71 19.66 24.81 34.45
N GLN A 72 20.93 24.41 34.37
CA GLN A 72 21.52 23.81 33.17
C GLN A 72 21.25 22.29 33.13
N PRO A 73 20.74 21.73 32.02
CA PRO A 73 20.84 20.30 31.76
C PRO A 73 22.24 19.98 31.24
N ARG A 74 23.02 19.20 32.00
CA ARG A 74 24.33 18.68 31.58
C ARG A 74 24.15 17.61 30.49
N LEU A 75 24.48 17.94 29.25
CA LEU A 75 24.84 16.94 28.24
C LEU A 75 26.27 16.43 28.52
N PRO A 76 26.58 15.13 28.34
CA PRO A 76 27.94 14.64 28.49
C PRO A 76 28.87 15.19 27.38
N PRO A 77 30.18 15.35 27.65
CA PRO A 77 31.12 15.90 26.67
C PRO A 77 31.30 14.96 25.46
N LEU A 78 31.48 15.56 24.27
CA LEU A 78 31.74 14.91 22.97
C LEU A 78 32.88 13.86 22.95
N ARG A 79 33.69 13.79 24.02
CA ARG A 79 34.85 12.89 24.13
C ARG A 79 34.43 11.44 24.35
N ASP A 80 33.27 11.19 24.97
CA ASP A 80 32.80 9.83 25.27
C ASP A 80 32.09 9.17 24.07
N GLN A 81 31.65 9.97 23.08
CA GLN A 81 31.07 9.46 21.82
C GLN A 81 32.13 8.96 20.82
N LEU A 82 33.41 9.30 21.02
CA LEU A 82 34.52 8.90 20.14
C LEU A 82 35.12 7.53 20.50
N LEU A 83 34.84 7.00 21.71
CA LEU A 83 35.39 5.72 22.17
C LEU A 83 34.76 4.50 21.46
N PHE A 84 33.55 4.64 20.91
CA PHE A 84 32.89 3.60 20.11
C PHE A 84 33.49 3.40 18.70
N SER A 85 34.42 4.26 18.27
CA SER A 85 35.12 4.10 16.98
C SER A 85 36.25 3.05 17.03
N SER A 86 36.66 2.61 18.22
CA SER A 86 37.78 1.68 18.41
C SER A 86 37.43 0.24 18.06
N SER A 87 36.23 -0.25 18.39
CA SER A 87 35.84 -1.64 18.09
C SER A 87 35.59 -1.90 16.60
N LEU A 88 35.09 -0.89 15.86
CA LEU A 88 34.94 -0.95 14.40
C LEU A 88 36.30 -0.97 13.68
N MET A 89 37.31 -0.31 14.26
CA MET A 89 38.68 -0.31 13.73
C MET A 89 39.41 -1.64 14.02
N GLU A 90 39.12 -2.29 15.15
CA GLU A 90 39.69 -3.61 15.49
C GLU A 90 39.14 -4.74 14.60
N GLU A 91 37.83 -4.74 14.27
CA GLU A 91 37.25 -5.73 13.34
C GLU A 91 37.76 -5.58 11.89
N ILE A 92 38.08 -4.36 11.46
CA ILE A 92 38.66 -4.09 10.13
C ILE A 92 40.15 -4.49 10.08
N SER A 93 40.87 -4.41 11.21
CA SER A 93 42.28 -4.79 11.30
C SER A 93 42.50 -6.31 11.38
N ALA A 94 41.47 -7.09 11.73
CA ALA A 94 41.53 -8.55 11.91
C ALA A 94 41.33 -9.37 10.62
N MET A 95 41.20 -8.74 9.45
CA MET A 95 41.11 -9.47 8.17
C MET A 95 42.49 -10.01 7.74
N PRO A 96 42.61 -11.29 7.36
CA PRO A 96 43.89 -11.86 6.96
C PRO A 96 44.42 -11.18 5.68
N ARG A 97 45.64 -10.65 5.77
CA ARG A 97 46.36 -10.05 4.65
C ARG A 97 47.06 -11.15 3.86
N ASP A 98 46.50 -11.53 2.72
CA ASP A 98 47.24 -12.30 1.73
C ASP A 98 48.34 -11.43 1.12
N SER A 99 49.57 -11.91 1.26
CA SER A 99 50.77 -11.29 0.73
C SER A 99 50.94 -11.61 -0.75
N ASN A 100 50.57 -10.67 -1.63
CA ASN A 100 51.40 -10.30 -2.78
C ASN A 100 50.81 -9.14 -3.62
N THR A 101 51.70 -8.23 -4.01
CA THR A 101 51.61 -7.17 -5.04
C THR A 101 51.04 -5.79 -4.70
N MET A 102 51.98 -4.84 -4.63
CA MET A 102 51.99 -3.41 -5.01
C MET A 102 50.92 -2.44 -4.47
N ALA A 103 51.43 -1.42 -3.77
CA ALA A 103 50.71 -0.31 -3.14
C ALA A 103 49.90 0.59 -4.11
N PRO A 104 48.84 1.23 -3.59
CA PRO A 104 48.61 2.64 -3.88
C PRO A 104 48.41 3.48 -2.62
N SER A 105 49.08 4.64 -2.62
CA SER A 105 48.65 5.96 -2.12
C SER A 105 47.51 5.99 -1.07
N THR A 106 47.89 6.34 0.16
CA THR A 106 47.00 6.61 1.30
C THR A 106 46.09 7.81 1.03
N THR A 107 44.85 7.52 0.61
CA THR A 107 43.70 8.40 0.78
C THR A 107 42.84 7.80 1.91
N LEU A 108 42.59 8.56 2.99
CA LEU A 108 41.56 8.19 3.96
C LEU A 108 40.25 7.93 3.18
N PRO A 109 39.58 6.78 3.37
CA PRO A 109 38.55 6.36 2.43
C PRO A 109 37.31 7.26 2.55
N ARG A 110 36.79 7.70 1.39
CA ARG A 110 35.59 8.55 1.22
C ARG A 110 34.35 8.08 2.02
N THR A 111 34.33 6.83 2.46
CA THR A 111 33.29 6.23 3.31
C THR A 111 33.25 6.82 4.72
N THR A 112 34.38 7.12 5.37
CA THR A 112 34.39 7.63 6.75
C THR A 112 33.84 9.06 6.84
N ALA A 113 34.23 9.94 5.92
CA ALA A 113 33.73 11.32 5.90
C ALA A 113 32.22 11.40 5.61
N ALA A 114 31.70 10.53 4.74
CA ALA A 114 30.27 10.45 4.45
C ALA A 114 29.47 9.97 5.66
N VAL A 115 29.97 8.98 6.40
CA VAL A 115 29.36 8.49 7.65
C VAL A 115 29.40 9.55 8.73
N LEU A 116 30.53 10.24 8.93
CA LEU A 116 30.63 11.34 9.90
C LEU A 116 29.70 12.50 9.56
N ARG A 117 29.55 12.85 8.27
CA ARG A 117 28.59 13.86 7.83
C ARG A 117 27.15 13.40 8.05
N ALA A 118 26.83 12.14 7.76
CA ALA A 118 25.52 11.57 8.02
C ALA A 118 25.18 11.56 9.51
N GLN A 119 26.16 11.23 10.36
CA GLN A 119 26.05 11.32 11.81
C GLN A 119 25.82 12.77 12.24
N ALA A 120 26.57 13.74 11.69
CA ALA A 120 26.38 15.16 11.99
C ALA A 120 24.98 15.65 11.57
N ILE A 121 24.50 15.30 10.38
CA ILE A 121 23.14 15.66 9.91
C ILE A 121 22.09 15.05 10.84
N LEU A 122 22.20 13.74 11.13
CA LEU A 122 21.24 13.06 12.00
C LEU A 122 21.25 13.64 13.42
N SER A 123 22.42 14.01 13.93
CA SER A 123 22.62 14.55 15.28
C SER A 123 22.26 16.04 15.38
N SER A 124 22.31 16.79 14.29
CA SER A 124 22.07 18.24 14.29
C SER A 124 20.66 18.62 14.72
N GLY A 125 19.68 17.71 14.60
CA GLY A 125 18.28 17.98 14.92
C GLY A 125 17.68 19.16 14.15
N LEU A 126 18.35 19.62 13.08
CA LEU A 126 17.97 20.82 12.36
C LEU A 126 16.71 20.56 11.54
N LEU A 127 15.60 21.09 12.04
CA LEU A 127 14.36 21.24 11.28
C LEU A 127 14.63 22.00 9.98
N ASP A 128 13.98 21.56 8.89
CA ASP A 128 14.03 22.19 7.57
C ASP A 128 13.88 23.72 7.70
N THR A 129 14.85 24.48 7.21
CA THR A 129 14.87 25.95 7.34
C THR A 129 13.61 26.57 6.75
N ARG A 130 13.03 25.97 5.71
CA ARG A 130 11.80 26.44 5.09
C ARG A 130 10.56 26.24 5.96
N VAL A 131 10.58 25.25 6.86
CA VAL A 131 9.55 25.06 7.90
C VAL A 131 9.65 26.18 8.93
N ARG A 132 10.87 26.62 9.26
CA ARG A 132 11.10 27.80 10.12
C ARG A 132 10.63 29.09 9.43
N ASP A 133 10.88 29.23 8.13
CA ASP A 133 10.46 30.40 7.36
C ASP A 133 8.92 30.50 7.29
N LEU A 134 8.23 29.39 7.02
CA LEU A 134 6.76 29.32 7.04
C LEU A 134 6.17 29.69 8.41
N ALA A 135 6.82 29.25 9.49
CA ALA A 135 6.43 29.60 10.85
C ALA A 135 6.58 31.10 11.16
N SER A 136 7.59 31.75 10.56
CA SER A 136 7.89 33.17 10.77
C SER A 136 7.01 34.13 9.94
N ALA A 137 6.42 33.66 8.83
CA ALA A 137 5.66 34.48 7.89
C ALA A 137 4.14 34.57 8.17
N ALA A 138 3.60 33.84 9.15
CA ALA A 138 2.17 33.83 9.46
C ALA A 138 1.78 35.00 10.40
N PRO A 139 0.78 35.87 10.05
CA PRO A 139 0.36 36.97 10.92
C PRO A 139 -0.35 36.49 12.20
N GLY A 140 0.08 36.99 13.38
CA GLY A 140 -0.51 36.68 14.69
C GLY A 140 0.27 35.63 15.50
N SER A 141 1.43 36.03 16.03
CA SER A 141 2.31 35.24 16.91
C SER A 141 1.57 34.76 18.16
N VAL A 142 1.37 33.45 18.45
CA VAL A 142 2.03 32.20 18.01
C VAL A 142 0.97 31.07 17.86
N PRO A 143 1.17 30.06 16.98
CA PRO A 143 1.49 28.74 17.53
C PRO A 143 2.59 27.96 16.79
N TYR A 144 3.31 28.49 15.80
CA TYR A 144 4.36 27.68 15.15
C TYR A 144 5.68 27.59 15.91
N ALA A 145 6.07 28.61 16.69
CA ALA A 145 7.29 28.56 17.50
C ALA A 145 7.21 27.48 18.61
N ASP A 146 6.06 27.35 19.26
CA ASP A 146 5.80 26.29 20.25
C ASP A 146 5.80 24.89 19.60
N ILE A 147 5.22 24.78 18.39
CA ILE A 147 5.25 23.53 17.63
C ILE A 147 6.69 23.17 17.26
N ILE A 148 7.49 24.13 16.77
CA ILE A 148 8.90 23.94 16.45
C ILE A 148 9.68 23.49 17.70
N SER A 149 9.46 24.14 18.84
CA SER A 149 10.09 23.76 20.12
C SER A 149 9.75 22.33 20.52
N ARG A 150 8.49 21.90 20.36
CA ARG A 150 8.08 20.51 20.58
C ARG A 150 8.75 19.55 19.61
N MET A 151 8.83 19.90 18.33
CA MET A 151 9.48 19.04 17.32
C MET A 151 10.99 18.87 17.54
N VAL A 152 11.66 19.90 18.07
CA VAL A 152 13.06 19.76 18.52
C VAL A 152 13.16 18.74 19.65
N LYS A 153 12.32 18.84 20.68
CA LYS A 153 12.29 17.86 21.78
C LYS A 153 11.94 16.45 21.31
N ASP A 154 11.00 16.31 20.38
CA ASP A 154 10.65 15.04 19.75
C ASP A 154 11.86 14.44 19.00
N THR A 155 12.64 15.28 18.31
CA THR A 155 13.85 14.87 17.61
C THR A 155 14.93 14.42 18.59
N GLU A 156 15.17 15.16 19.67
CA GLU A 156 16.11 14.79 20.74
C GLU A 156 15.73 13.45 21.37
N ARG A 157 14.44 13.26 21.68
CA ARG A 157 13.91 11.99 22.18
C ARG A 157 14.15 10.85 21.20
N ALA A 158 13.83 11.06 19.92
CA ALA A 158 14.01 10.04 18.89
C ALA A 158 15.49 9.64 18.74
N GLN A 159 16.40 10.61 18.75
CA GLN A 159 17.84 10.37 18.69
C GLN A 159 18.32 9.55 19.89
N LEU A 160 17.85 9.83 21.11
CA LEU A 160 18.16 9.05 22.29
C LEU A 160 17.71 7.59 22.14
N VAL A 161 16.44 7.38 21.77
CA VAL A 161 15.88 6.03 21.55
C VAL A 161 16.66 5.28 20.47
N VAL A 162 17.04 5.95 19.38
CA VAL A 162 17.84 5.36 18.30
C VAL A 162 19.25 4.99 18.77
N SER A 163 19.88 5.80 19.64
CA SER A 163 21.25 5.56 20.11
C SER A 163 21.41 4.30 20.95
N GLU A 164 20.33 3.80 21.55
CA GLU A 164 20.30 2.55 22.32
C GLU A 164 19.99 1.31 21.47
N ARG A 165 19.89 1.50 20.15
CA ARG A 165 19.47 0.49 19.15
C ARG A 165 20.46 0.50 17.99
N THR A 166 21.64 -0.05 18.23
CA THR A 166 22.76 -0.06 17.28
C THR A 166 22.35 -0.50 15.86
N PRO A 167 21.55 -1.56 15.64
CA PRO A 167 21.14 -1.95 14.29
C PRO A 167 20.29 -0.90 13.55
N LEU A 168 19.37 -0.24 14.26
CA LEU A 168 18.55 0.84 13.70
C LEU A 168 19.41 2.06 13.38
N GLN A 169 20.29 2.45 14.31
CA GLN A 169 21.18 3.60 14.16
C GLN A 169 22.14 3.42 12.97
N GLN A 170 22.81 2.27 12.86
CA GLN A 170 23.71 1.96 11.76
C GLN A 170 22.97 1.94 10.41
N TRP A 171 21.77 1.37 10.38
CA TRP A 171 20.93 1.41 9.18
C TRP A 171 20.61 2.86 8.79
N LEU A 172 20.14 3.70 9.72
CA LEU A 172 19.84 5.11 9.46
C LEU A 172 21.08 5.88 8.95
N TYR A 173 22.24 5.75 9.61
CA TYR A 173 23.48 6.42 9.16
C TYR A 173 23.86 6.02 7.74
N SER A 174 23.80 4.72 7.42
CA SER A 174 24.11 4.24 6.07
C SER A 174 23.15 4.80 5.02
N ARG A 175 21.87 5.00 5.36
CA ARG A 175 20.85 5.52 4.45
C ARG A 175 20.92 7.04 4.30
N VAL A 176 21.19 7.78 5.36
CA VAL A 176 21.47 9.22 5.27
C VAL A 176 22.71 9.45 4.39
N ALA A 177 23.77 8.68 4.57
CA ALA A 177 24.97 8.76 3.73
C ALA A 177 24.68 8.44 2.25
N LEU A 178 23.85 7.43 1.98
CA LEU A 178 23.46 7.05 0.63
C LEU A 178 22.55 8.10 -0.03
N PHE A 179 21.51 8.56 0.67
CA PHE A 179 20.45 9.41 0.10
C PHE A 179 20.88 10.87 -0.02
N GLY A 180 21.86 11.31 0.77
CA GLY A 180 22.38 12.67 0.76
C GLY A 180 21.35 13.77 1.05
N PRO A 181 20.46 13.64 2.06
CA PRO A 181 19.49 14.67 2.38
C PRO A 181 20.16 15.91 2.97
N SER A 182 19.49 17.06 2.87
CA SER A 182 19.95 18.30 3.51
C SER A 182 19.66 18.31 5.02
N THR A 183 18.56 17.67 5.42
CA THR A 183 18.06 17.61 6.80
C THR A 183 17.39 16.27 7.06
N VAL A 184 17.29 15.88 8.32
CA VAL A 184 16.55 14.68 8.75
C VAL A 184 15.49 15.08 9.77
N HIS A 185 14.29 14.56 9.60
CA HIS A 185 13.13 14.84 10.44
C HIS A 185 12.53 13.52 10.97
N PHE A 186 12.52 13.33 12.28
CA PHE A 186 11.84 12.19 12.91
C PHE A 186 10.37 12.52 13.10
N VAL A 187 9.50 11.76 12.44
CA VAL A 187 8.06 11.99 12.45
C VAL A 187 7.47 11.53 13.76
N SER A 188 6.89 12.47 14.52
CA SER A 188 6.29 12.16 15.83
C SER A 188 4.84 11.72 15.77
N GLY A 189 4.15 12.01 14.66
CA GLY A 189 2.74 11.67 14.47
C GLY A 189 1.78 12.63 15.17
N SER A 190 2.28 13.73 15.75
CA SER A 190 1.46 14.72 16.47
C SER A 190 0.50 15.49 15.55
N ALA A 191 -0.56 16.06 16.11
CA ALA A 191 -1.50 16.91 15.36
C ALA A 191 -0.84 18.23 14.93
N GLU A 192 0.08 18.73 15.74
CA GLU A 192 0.88 19.92 15.49
C GLU A 192 1.82 19.75 14.30
N GLU A 193 2.51 18.61 14.24
CA GLU A 193 3.37 18.24 13.11
C GLU A 193 2.56 18.10 11.81
N GLU A 194 1.36 17.52 11.87
CA GLU A 194 0.45 17.43 10.72
C GLU A 194 0.08 18.80 10.16
N LYS A 195 -0.21 19.80 11.02
CA LYS A 195 -0.51 21.16 10.58
C LYS A 195 0.67 21.78 9.83
N LEU A 196 1.88 21.62 10.36
CA LEU A 196 3.11 22.10 9.72
C LEU A 196 3.38 21.42 8.37
N LEU A 197 3.27 20.09 8.31
CA LEU A 197 3.49 19.35 7.07
C LEU A 197 2.42 19.67 6.03
N SER A 198 1.17 19.90 6.45
CA SER A 198 0.09 20.34 5.56
C SER A 198 0.35 21.74 5.01
N ALA A 199 0.73 22.70 5.87
CA ALA A 199 1.12 24.04 5.46
C ALA A 199 2.31 24.01 4.49
N ARG A 200 3.28 23.12 4.74
CA ARG A 200 4.41 22.88 3.84
C ARG A 200 3.96 22.38 2.47
N CYS A 201 3.11 21.36 2.41
CA CYS A 201 2.57 20.84 1.15
C CYS A 201 1.77 21.90 0.38
N ILE A 202 1.09 22.82 1.07
CA ILE A 202 0.38 23.93 0.45
C ILE A 202 1.35 24.95 -0.14
N ALA A 203 2.38 25.32 0.61
CA ALA A 203 3.42 26.24 0.15
C ALA A 203 4.19 25.69 -1.08
N ASP A 204 4.43 24.37 -1.09
CA ASP A 204 5.06 23.68 -2.22
C ASP A 204 4.11 23.46 -3.41
N GLY A 205 2.82 23.78 -3.25
CA GLY A 205 1.78 23.61 -4.27
C GLY A 205 1.28 22.17 -4.44
N THR A 206 1.84 21.20 -3.71
CA THR A 206 1.43 19.79 -3.72
C THR A 206 -0.02 19.61 -3.28
N MET A 207 -0.47 20.42 -2.31
CA MET A 207 -1.82 20.37 -1.76
C MET A 207 -2.51 21.72 -1.83
N LYS A 208 -3.84 21.71 -1.89
CA LYS A 208 -4.68 22.90 -1.73
C LYS A 208 -5.72 22.64 -0.64
N PRO A 209 -6.01 23.61 0.25
CA PRO A 209 -7.13 23.48 1.18
C PRO A 209 -8.45 23.50 0.41
N LEU A 210 -9.41 22.67 0.85
CA LEU A 210 -10.81 22.77 0.41
C LEU A 210 -11.54 23.83 1.23
N ASN A 211 -12.76 24.18 0.82
CA ASN A 211 -13.58 25.14 1.55
C ASN A 211 -13.87 24.62 2.98
N PRO A 212 -13.37 25.28 4.04
CA PRO A 212 -13.46 24.77 5.40
C PRO A 212 -14.87 24.78 5.97
N LYS A 213 -15.81 25.52 5.37
CA LYS A 213 -17.24 25.48 5.76
C LYS A 213 -17.93 24.20 5.27
N LEU A 214 -17.48 23.66 4.14
CA LEU A 214 -18.02 22.44 3.53
C LEU A 214 -17.23 21.20 3.96
N ARG A 215 -15.90 21.33 4.01
CA ARG A 215 -14.93 20.27 4.29
C ARG A 215 -13.87 20.74 5.30
N PRO A 216 -14.20 20.80 6.61
CA PRO A 216 -13.25 21.19 7.64
C PRO A 216 -11.98 20.32 7.60
N ASN A 217 -10.80 20.97 7.65
CA ASN A 217 -9.50 20.30 7.64
C ASN A 217 -9.32 19.26 6.51
N CYS A 218 -9.86 19.56 5.32
CA CYS A 218 -9.65 18.72 4.15
C CYS A 218 -8.78 19.43 3.10
N PHE A 219 -8.05 18.60 2.37
CA PHE A 219 -7.11 19.06 1.36
C PHE A 219 -7.21 18.19 0.12
N ILE A 220 -6.81 18.75 -1.02
CA ILE A 220 -6.73 18.04 -2.29
C ILE A 220 -5.31 18.14 -2.87
N ALA A 221 -4.78 17.02 -3.36
CA ALA A 221 -3.57 16.95 -4.15
C ALA A 221 -3.89 16.57 -5.60
N LEU A 222 -3.23 17.22 -6.56
CA LEU A 222 -3.27 16.85 -7.97
C LEU A 222 -1.89 16.33 -8.37
N THR A 223 -1.84 15.11 -8.91
CA THR A 223 -0.58 14.42 -9.18
C THR A 223 -0.11 14.68 -10.61
N ASP A 224 1.15 14.33 -10.91
CA ASP A 224 1.58 14.21 -12.30
C ASP A 224 0.72 13.15 -13.02
N ALA A 225 0.34 13.40 -14.26
CA ALA A 225 -0.51 12.51 -15.05
C ALA A 225 0.13 11.13 -15.31
N LYS A 226 1.46 11.02 -15.21
CA LYS A 226 2.20 9.76 -15.29
C LYS A 226 2.25 8.99 -13.96
N ASP A 227 1.88 9.63 -12.85
CA ASP A 227 1.96 9.08 -11.48
C ASP A 227 0.58 9.02 -10.81
N VAL A 228 -0.36 8.31 -11.44
CA VAL A 228 -1.79 8.26 -11.02
C VAL A 228 -2.25 6.90 -10.50
N ALA A 229 -1.38 5.89 -10.55
CA ALA A 229 -1.70 4.52 -10.21
C ALA A 229 -0.47 3.69 -9.80
N ARG A 230 -0.73 2.51 -9.24
CA ARG A 230 0.29 1.47 -9.06
C ARG A 230 0.67 0.91 -10.43
N SER A 231 1.94 0.54 -10.59
CA SER A 231 2.41 -0.14 -11.81
C SER A 231 2.87 -1.54 -11.49
N GLU A 232 2.18 -2.54 -12.05
CA GLU A 232 2.52 -3.94 -11.83
C GLU A 232 3.86 -4.26 -12.51
N GLU A 233 4.10 -3.73 -13.71
CA GLU A 233 5.34 -3.90 -14.48
C GLU A 233 6.60 -3.39 -13.75
N SER A 234 6.49 -2.30 -12.99
CA SER A 234 7.60 -1.75 -12.19
C SER A 234 7.69 -2.34 -10.77
N THR A 235 6.84 -3.32 -10.42
CA THR A 235 6.80 -3.94 -9.10
C THR A 235 7.47 -5.30 -9.12
N PHE A 236 8.46 -5.52 -8.25
CA PHE A 236 9.28 -6.73 -8.22
C PHE A 236 9.24 -7.43 -6.85
N VAL A 237 9.32 -8.74 -6.88
CA VAL A 237 9.52 -9.62 -5.71
C VAL A 237 10.84 -10.35 -5.94
N CYS A 238 11.81 -10.12 -5.06
CA CYS A 238 13.21 -10.49 -5.25
C CYS A 238 13.71 -11.46 -4.15
N PRO A 239 13.12 -12.66 -4.00
CA PRO A 239 13.73 -13.70 -3.20
C PRO A 239 15.09 -14.12 -3.76
N VAL A 240 15.93 -14.69 -2.91
CA VAL A 240 17.26 -15.21 -3.28
C VAL A 240 17.14 -16.27 -4.38
N ASP A 241 16.25 -17.26 -4.19
CA ASP A 241 15.94 -18.24 -5.25
C ASP A 241 14.79 -17.71 -6.13
N LYS A 242 15.04 -17.60 -7.44
CA LYS A 242 14.05 -17.26 -8.46
C LYS A 242 12.78 -18.11 -8.38
N LYS A 243 12.91 -19.40 -8.06
CA LYS A 243 11.78 -20.32 -7.96
C LYS A 243 10.80 -19.92 -6.86
N ASN A 244 11.25 -19.19 -5.85
CA ASN A 244 10.39 -18.76 -4.74
C ASN A 244 9.56 -17.52 -5.06
N ALA A 245 9.79 -16.82 -6.18
CA ALA A 245 8.88 -15.76 -6.63
C ALA A 245 7.67 -16.32 -7.38
N GLY A 246 7.90 -17.32 -8.22
CA GLY A 246 6.87 -17.97 -9.02
C GLY A 246 6.37 -17.15 -10.21
N PRO A 247 5.39 -17.71 -10.95
CA PRO A 247 4.95 -17.18 -12.25
C PRO A 247 4.10 -15.91 -12.15
N THR A 248 3.58 -15.58 -10.97
CA THR A 248 2.71 -14.42 -10.74
C THR A 248 3.47 -13.15 -10.38
N ASN A 249 4.79 -13.25 -10.18
CA ASN A 249 5.63 -12.17 -9.68
C ASN A 249 6.73 -11.82 -10.68
N ASN A 250 7.00 -10.52 -10.84
CA ASN A 250 8.18 -10.07 -11.57
C ASN A 250 9.42 -10.31 -10.70
N TRP A 251 10.20 -11.33 -11.03
CA TRP A 251 11.44 -11.64 -10.32
C TRP A 251 12.65 -10.95 -10.94
N ARG A 252 13.53 -10.43 -10.08
CA ARG A 252 14.90 -10.07 -10.42
C ARG A 252 15.84 -10.52 -9.31
N SER A 253 17.11 -10.75 -9.66
CA SER A 253 18.15 -11.08 -8.68
C SER A 253 18.20 -10.02 -7.59
N PRO A 254 18.13 -10.38 -6.29
CA PRO A 254 18.18 -9.40 -5.22
C PRO A 254 19.50 -8.63 -5.20
N VAL A 255 20.60 -9.25 -5.64
CA VAL A 255 21.93 -8.62 -5.71
C VAL A 255 21.94 -7.50 -6.75
N GLU A 256 21.47 -7.81 -7.96
CA GLU A 256 21.40 -6.86 -9.08
C GLU A 256 20.40 -5.75 -8.78
N MET A 257 19.23 -6.10 -8.25
CA MET A 257 18.20 -5.14 -7.89
C MET A 257 18.69 -4.18 -6.79
N LYS A 258 19.32 -4.67 -5.72
CA LYS A 258 19.90 -3.81 -4.68
C LYS A 258 21.02 -2.91 -5.24
N ALA A 259 21.85 -3.40 -6.17
CA ALA A 259 22.88 -2.59 -6.81
C ALA A 259 22.28 -1.44 -7.64
N GLU A 260 21.27 -1.74 -8.48
CA GLU A 260 20.54 -0.73 -9.25
C GLU A 260 19.86 0.30 -8.34
N LEU A 261 19.15 -0.16 -7.32
CA LEU A 261 18.46 0.73 -6.40
C LEU A 261 19.45 1.60 -5.62
N LYS A 262 20.56 1.06 -5.13
CA LYS A 262 21.62 1.87 -4.51
C LYS A 262 22.12 2.97 -5.45
N ALA A 263 22.28 2.67 -6.74
CA ALA A 263 22.66 3.68 -7.73
C ALA A 263 21.57 4.75 -7.92
N LYS A 264 20.29 4.38 -7.95
CA LYS A 264 19.16 5.33 -8.04
C LYS A 264 19.02 6.20 -6.78
N PHE A 265 19.19 5.61 -5.61
CA PHE A 265 19.07 6.28 -4.32
C PHE A 265 20.29 7.14 -3.96
N ASN A 266 21.43 6.93 -4.62
CA ASN A 266 22.63 7.72 -4.37
C ASN A 266 22.37 9.22 -4.59
N LYS A 267 22.42 10.00 -3.50
CA LYS A 267 22.14 11.44 -3.45
C LYS A 267 20.76 11.85 -3.98
N CYS A 268 19.77 10.95 -3.99
CA CYS A 268 18.45 11.25 -4.56
C CYS A 268 17.64 12.28 -3.73
N MET A 269 18.06 12.55 -2.50
CA MET A 269 17.42 13.50 -1.59
C MET A 269 18.22 14.80 -1.41
N GLU A 270 19.22 15.08 -2.25
CA GLU A 270 19.96 16.34 -2.19
C GLU A 270 18.98 17.53 -2.28
N GLY A 271 19.11 18.50 -1.37
CA GLY A 271 18.17 19.63 -1.26
C GLY A 271 16.82 19.31 -0.62
N ARG A 272 16.59 18.06 -0.18
CA ARG A 272 15.34 17.61 0.45
C ARG A 272 15.54 17.19 1.90
N THR A 273 14.43 17.20 2.64
CA THR A 273 14.32 16.62 3.98
C THR A 273 14.10 15.12 3.84
N LEU A 274 14.87 14.33 4.58
CA LEU A 274 14.56 12.92 4.82
C LEU A 274 13.66 12.81 6.05
N TYR A 275 12.43 12.35 5.85
CA TYR A 275 11.51 11.99 6.93
C TYR A 275 11.75 10.53 7.34
N VAL A 276 12.00 10.32 8.63
CA VAL A 276 12.01 9.01 9.29
C VAL A 276 10.63 8.81 9.88
N VAL A 277 9.88 7.84 9.36
CA VAL A 277 8.48 7.55 9.72
C VAL A 277 8.42 6.18 10.41
N PRO A 278 8.49 6.12 11.75
CA PRO A 278 8.24 4.89 12.49
C PRO A 278 6.74 4.61 12.50
N PHE A 279 6.34 3.39 12.18
CA PHE A 279 4.91 3.02 12.15
C PHE A 279 4.67 1.58 12.59
N LEU A 280 3.52 1.36 13.23
CA LEU A 280 3.02 0.06 13.62
C LEU A 280 1.85 -0.35 12.71
N MET A 281 1.98 -1.50 12.06
CA MET A 281 0.88 -2.18 11.40
C MET A 281 0.25 -3.16 12.40
N GLY A 282 -1.07 -3.09 12.54
CA GLY A 282 -1.85 -3.84 13.54
C GLY A 282 -2.05 -3.09 14.86
N PRO A 283 -3.07 -3.46 15.66
CA PRO A 283 -3.27 -2.86 16.97
C PRO A 283 -2.09 -3.09 17.91
N LYS A 284 -1.80 -2.10 18.76
CA LYS A 284 -0.74 -2.18 19.77
C LYS A 284 -1.03 -3.36 20.71
N GLY A 285 -0.03 -4.20 20.96
CA GLY A 285 -0.16 -5.40 21.78
C GLY A 285 -0.53 -6.67 21.00
N SER A 286 -0.93 -6.57 19.73
CA SER A 286 -1.21 -7.76 18.93
C SER A 286 0.06 -8.57 18.63
N LYS A 287 -0.01 -9.89 18.74
CA LYS A 287 1.06 -10.81 18.30
C LYS A 287 1.31 -10.75 16.79
N LEU A 288 0.33 -10.28 16.03
CA LEU A 288 0.43 -10.07 14.59
C LEU A 288 1.03 -8.71 14.23
N ALA A 289 1.12 -7.76 15.17
CA ALA A 289 1.58 -6.41 14.85
C ALA A 289 3.03 -6.41 14.35
N ARG A 290 3.35 -5.54 13.39
CA ARG A 290 4.70 -5.42 12.82
C ARG A 290 5.15 -3.96 12.82
N VAL A 291 6.36 -3.75 13.31
CA VAL A 291 7.03 -2.45 13.26
C VAL A 291 7.67 -2.28 11.89
N GLY A 292 7.45 -1.12 11.28
CA GLY A 292 8.17 -0.65 10.10
C GLY A 292 8.79 0.71 10.35
N VAL A 293 9.89 1.00 9.64
CA VAL A 293 10.48 2.34 9.60
C VAL A 293 10.60 2.74 8.15
N GLN A 294 9.80 3.73 7.73
CA GLN A 294 9.81 4.27 6.38
C GLN A 294 10.64 5.54 6.29
N LEU A 295 11.63 5.52 5.40
CA LEU A 295 12.40 6.68 4.97
C LEU A 295 11.76 7.27 3.73
N THR A 296 11.42 8.55 3.72
CA THR A 296 10.79 9.23 2.58
C THR A 296 11.23 10.68 2.46
N ASP A 297 11.28 11.23 1.25
CA ASP A 297 11.52 12.65 0.97
C ASP A 297 10.25 13.43 0.61
N SER A 298 9.07 12.81 0.82
CA SER A 298 7.76 13.38 0.50
C SER A 298 6.92 13.62 1.76
N PRO A 299 6.60 14.88 2.11
CA PRO A 299 5.71 15.18 3.24
C PRO A 299 4.26 14.72 2.97
N TYR A 300 3.81 14.69 1.70
CA TYR A 300 2.50 14.11 1.34
C TYR A 300 2.40 12.63 1.72
N VAL A 301 3.49 11.87 1.54
CA VAL A 301 3.56 10.46 1.97
C VAL A 301 3.48 10.35 3.49
N VAL A 302 4.14 11.23 4.24
CA VAL A 302 4.08 11.27 5.71
C VAL A 302 2.63 11.48 6.20
N LEU A 303 1.94 12.49 5.64
CA LEU A 303 0.55 12.80 6.00
C LEU A 303 -0.40 11.61 5.75
N ASN A 304 -0.25 10.94 4.60
CA ASN A 304 -1.04 9.75 4.30
C ASN A 304 -0.67 8.56 5.20
N MET A 305 0.62 8.32 5.48
CA MET A 305 1.06 7.25 6.39
C MET A 305 0.52 7.45 7.80
N LYS A 306 0.42 8.69 8.29
CA LYS A 306 -0.21 9.01 9.58
C LYS A 306 -1.69 8.59 9.64
N LEU A 307 -2.43 8.77 8.55
CA LEU A 307 -3.83 8.34 8.46
C LEU A 307 -3.94 6.81 8.30
N MET A 308 -3.04 6.19 7.55
CA MET A 308 -3.12 4.78 7.16
C MET A 308 -2.48 3.80 8.16
N ALA A 309 -1.56 4.26 9.00
CA ALA A 309 -0.85 3.45 9.99
C ALA A 309 -0.76 4.15 11.35
N ARG A 310 -0.31 3.42 12.38
CA ARG A 310 -0.06 3.99 13.71
C ARG A 310 1.36 4.56 13.71
N VAL A 311 1.50 5.82 13.30
CA VAL A 311 2.79 6.55 13.25
C VAL A 311 3.06 7.21 14.60
N GLY A 312 4.29 7.08 15.11
CA GLY A 312 4.70 7.76 16.33
C GLY A 312 6.10 7.36 16.82
N LEU A 313 6.70 8.20 17.66
CA LEU A 313 8.01 7.91 18.26
C LEU A 313 7.97 6.73 19.24
N ASP A 314 6.83 6.48 19.88
CA ASP A 314 6.65 5.33 20.78
C ASP A 314 6.78 3.99 20.04
N VAL A 315 6.64 3.98 18.71
CA VAL A 315 6.89 2.80 17.89
C VAL A 315 8.38 2.46 17.83
N LEU A 316 9.27 3.45 17.87
CA LEU A 316 10.72 3.19 17.92
C LEU A 316 11.10 2.41 19.17
N GLU A 317 10.43 2.70 20.28
CA GLU A 317 10.65 2.03 21.56
C GLU A 317 10.27 0.53 21.52
N MET A 318 9.39 0.12 20.58
CA MET A 318 9.01 -1.28 20.36
C MET A 318 10.10 -2.10 19.66
N ILE A 319 11.08 -1.44 19.03
CA ILE A 319 12.28 -2.11 18.52
C ILE A 319 13.15 -2.44 19.74
N PRO A 320 13.59 -3.70 19.94
CA PRO A 320 14.42 -4.07 21.09
C PRO A 320 15.68 -3.21 21.19
N SER A 321 16.00 -2.74 22.40
CA SER A 321 17.31 -2.14 22.69
C SER A 321 18.42 -3.17 22.59
N ASP A 322 19.67 -2.72 22.48
CA ASP A 322 20.83 -3.60 22.43
C ASP A 322 20.93 -4.49 23.69
N SER A 323 20.61 -3.94 24.86
CA SER A 323 20.53 -4.68 26.12
C SER A 323 19.44 -5.76 26.11
N ALA A 324 18.22 -5.41 25.68
CA ALA A 324 17.11 -6.36 25.62
C ALA A 324 17.36 -7.48 24.61
N ALA A 325 18.00 -7.16 23.48
CA ALA A 325 18.41 -8.14 22.48
C ALA A 325 19.46 -9.11 23.03
N ALA A 326 20.46 -8.61 23.77
CA ALA A 326 21.46 -9.44 24.44
C ALA A 326 20.83 -10.37 25.49
N ASP A 327 19.90 -9.86 26.31
CA ASP A 327 19.19 -10.67 27.31
C ASP A 327 18.29 -11.75 26.69
N ALA A 328 17.69 -11.47 25.53
CA ALA A 328 16.90 -12.46 24.80
C ALA A 328 17.80 -13.57 24.21
N ALA A 329 18.95 -13.19 23.65
CA ALA A 329 19.94 -14.13 23.14
C ALA A 329 20.59 -14.98 24.24
N ALA A 330 20.74 -14.44 25.45
CA ALA A 330 21.24 -15.21 26.60
C ALA A 330 20.21 -16.23 27.15
N ARG A 331 18.91 -15.95 27.01
CA ARG A 331 17.82 -16.82 27.49
C ARG A 331 17.43 -17.94 26.53
N HIS A 332 17.71 -17.77 25.24
CA HIS A 332 17.42 -18.77 24.22
C HIS A 332 18.73 -19.19 23.52
N PRO A 333 19.17 -20.46 23.62
CA PRO A 333 20.35 -20.91 22.89
C PRO A 333 20.16 -20.67 21.38
N PRO A 334 21.25 -20.42 20.63
CA PRO A 334 21.16 -20.06 19.22
C PRO A 334 20.35 -21.11 18.45
N GLU A 335 19.41 -20.65 17.60
CA GLU A 335 18.74 -21.51 16.61
C GLU A 335 19.81 -22.33 15.86
N PRO A 336 19.54 -23.60 15.52
CA PRO A 336 20.48 -24.41 14.76
C PRO A 336 20.94 -23.64 13.53
N ALA A 337 22.26 -23.64 13.30
CA ALA A 337 22.92 -22.86 12.28
C ALA A 337 22.17 -22.97 10.93
N ARG A 338 21.57 -21.87 10.51
CA ARG A 338 20.97 -21.74 9.19
C ARG A 338 22.08 -21.88 8.14
N ASP A 339 21.71 -22.45 6.99
CA ASP A 339 22.61 -22.80 5.89
C ASP A 339 23.74 -21.76 5.66
N PRO A 340 25.01 -22.11 5.91
CA PRO A 340 26.15 -21.21 5.70
C PRO A 340 26.38 -20.85 4.22
N SER A 341 25.66 -21.46 3.27
CA SER A 341 25.66 -21.09 1.85
C SER A 341 24.87 -19.82 1.54
N ALA A 342 24.05 -19.33 2.49
CA ALA A 342 23.34 -18.07 2.36
C ALA A 342 24.32 -16.88 2.36
N LYS A 343 24.66 -16.37 1.17
CA LYS A 343 25.56 -15.22 0.94
C LYS A 343 25.13 -13.89 1.60
N PHE A 344 24.02 -13.87 2.33
CA PHE A 344 23.53 -12.69 3.05
C PHE A 344 23.17 -13.07 4.50
N PRO A 345 24.00 -12.70 5.49
CA PRO A 345 23.59 -12.84 6.89
C PRO A 345 22.36 -11.96 7.14
N GLN A 346 21.22 -12.59 7.43
CA GLN A 346 19.98 -11.89 7.80
C GLN A 346 20.08 -11.43 9.26
N GLN A 347 20.52 -10.20 9.50
CA GLN A 347 20.29 -9.58 10.81
C GLN A 347 18.80 -9.22 10.91
N LYS A 348 18.05 -9.90 11.79
CA LYS A 348 16.66 -9.52 12.08
C LYS A 348 16.69 -8.19 12.84
N LEU A 349 16.48 -7.08 12.12
CA LEU A 349 16.58 -5.72 12.65
C LEU A 349 15.48 -5.35 13.67
N GLY A 350 14.54 -6.24 13.96
CA GLY A 350 13.38 -5.96 14.83
C GLY A 350 12.29 -5.09 14.18
N PHE A 351 12.53 -4.57 12.97
CA PHE A 351 11.59 -3.82 12.16
C PHE A 351 11.75 -4.14 10.67
N VAL A 352 10.76 -3.74 9.86
CA VAL A 352 10.81 -3.81 8.38
C VAL A 352 11.41 -2.51 7.82
N PRO A 353 12.59 -2.55 7.17
CA PRO A 353 13.18 -1.37 6.55
C PRO A 353 12.46 -0.99 5.25
N CYS A 354 11.91 0.21 5.22
CA CYS A 354 11.14 0.75 4.10
C CYS A 354 11.87 1.96 3.52
N HIS A 355 12.39 1.86 2.30
CA HIS A 355 13.11 2.94 1.62
C HIS A 355 12.22 3.53 0.55
N HIS A 356 11.99 4.84 0.58
CA HIS A 356 11.20 5.55 -0.41
C HIS A 356 11.89 6.86 -0.84
N SER A 357 11.86 7.17 -2.13
CA SER A 357 12.19 8.51 -2.64
C SER A 357 11.39 8.79 -3.91
N VAL A 358 10.92 10.03 -4.07
CA VAL A 358 10.33 10.49 -5.34
C VAL A 358 11.36 10.61 -6.46
N GLY A 359 12.67 10.60 -6.14
CA GLY A 359 13.75 10.53 -7.11
C GLY A 359 14.04 11.82 -7.87
N VAL A 360 13.78 12.97 -7.25
CA VAL A 360 13.92 14.32 -7.86
C VAL A 360 14.73 15.25 -6.94
N PRO A 361 16.07 15.16 -6.88
CA PRO A 361 16.88 16.06 -6.04
C PRO A 361 16.68 17.54 -6.43
N LEU A 362 16.86 18.45 -5.46
CA LEU A 362 16.71 19.89 -5.63
C LEU A 362 18.08 20.57 -5.65
N HIS A 363 18.39 21.28 -6.74
CA HIS A 363 19.57 22.14 -6.87
C HIS A 363 19.12 23.61 -7.02
N GLU A 364 19.99 24.58 -6.76
CA GLU A 364 19.65 26.03 -6.74
C GLU A 364 18.96 26.54 -8.02
N SER A 365 19.17 25.88 -9.16
CA SER A 365 18.56 26.22 -10.45
C SER A 365 17.29 25.41 -10.80
N SER A 366 16.88 24.44 -9.98
CA SER A 366 15.77 23.53 -10.30
C SER A 366 14.42 24.16 -9.93
N LYS A 367 13.52 24.33 -10.92
CA LYS A 367 12.10 24.64 -10.63
C LYS A 367 11.45 23.43 -9.96
N SER A 368 10.95 23.61 -8.73
CA SER A 368 10.16 22.58 -8.05
C SER A 368 8.83 22.38 -8.77
N THR A 369 8.46 21.14 -9.07
CA THR A 369 7.12 20.80 -9.52
C THR A 369 6.22 20.58 -8.30
N PRO A 370 4.91 20.91 -8.38
CA PRO A 370 3.97 20.63 -7.28
C PRO A 370 3.92 19.15 -6.88
N TRP A 371 4.06 18.24 -7.86
CA TRP A 371 4.14 16.80 -7.64
C TRP A 371 5.49 16.27 -8.17
N PRO A 372 6.51 16.08 -7.29
CA PRO A 372 7.78 15.51 -7.71
C PRO A 372 7.63 14.00 -7.94
N CYS A 373 8.05 13.52 -9.12
CA CYS A 373 8.15 12.10 -9.44
C CYS A 373 9.21 11.86 -10.51
N ASN A 374 9.67 10.61 -10.65
CA ASN A 374 10.64 10.15 -11.63
C ASN A 374 10.17 8.83 -12.25
N ILE A 375 9.07 8.91 -12.99
CA ILE A 375 8.32 7.73 -13.44
C ILE A 375 9.10 6.87 -14.42
N ASP A 376 9.93 7.50 -15.26
CA ASP A 376 10.79 6.78 -16.22
C ASP A 376 11.83 5.89 -15.51
N LYS A 377 12.13 6.15 -14.23
CA LYS A 377 13.05 5.35 -13.41
C LYS A 377 12.35 4.57 -12.30
N ARG A 378 11.01 4.51 -12.30
CA ARG A 378 10.20 3.93 -11.22
C ARG A 378 10.53 2.46 -10.99
N VAL A 379 10.76 2.11 -9.72
CA VAL A 379 10.96 0.71 -9.29
C VAL A 379 10.39 0.54 -7.89
N ILE A 380 9.59 -0.52 -7.67
CA ILE A 380 9.07 -0.91 -6.37
C ILE A 380 9.49 -2.36 -6.10
N ALA A 381 10.52 -2.57 -5.30
CA ALA A 381 11.11 -3.88 -5.04
C ALA A 381 10.87 -4.35 -3.60
N HIS A 382 10.59 -5.65 -3.47
CA HIS A 382 10.36 -6.33 -2.19
C HIS A 382 11.40 -7.44 -2.05
N PHE A 383 12.06 -7.50 -0.90
CA PHE A 383 13.05 -8.52 -0.59
C PHE A 383 12.52 -9.36 0.58
N PRO A 384 11.74 -10.44 0.31
CA PRO A 384 11.07 -11.20 1.35
C PRO A 384 12.05 -11.80 2.36
N ASP A 385 13.19 -12.33 1.89
CA ASP A 385 14.21 -12.94 2.75
C ASP A 385 14.79 -11.95 3.77
N SER A 386 15.13 -10.73 3.34
CA SER A 386 15.66 -9.69 4.24
C SER A 386 14.57 -8.81 4.86
N ARG A 387 13.28 -9.09 4.56
CA ARG A 387 12.12 -8.28 4.96
C ARG A 387 12.30 -6.78 4.67
N GLU A 388 12.79 -6.43 3.48
CA GLU A 388 13.04 -5.04 3.07
C GLU A 388 12.11 -4.60 1.92
N ILE A 389 11.80 -3.31 1.88
CA ILE A 389 11.04 -2.67 0.81
C ILE A 389 11.85 -1.47 0.29
N TRP A 390 11.92 -1.33 -1.04
CA TRP A 390 12.58 -0.21 -1.71
C TRP A 390 11.68 0.31 -2.83
N SER A 391 11.32 1.58 -2.77
CA SER A 391 10.47 2.25 -3.76
C SER A 391 11.10 3.55 -4.23
N PHE A 392 11.21 3.72 -5.54
CA PHE A 392 11.83 4.87 -6.16
C PHE A 392 10.95 5.43 -7.27
N GLY A 393 10.82 6.75 -7.35
CA GLY A 393 10.31 7.47 -8.51
C GLY A 393 8.82 7.80 -8.52
N SER A 394 8.02 7.34 -7.55
CA SER A 394 6.57 7.59 -7.49
C SER A 394 6.17 8.09 -6.11
N GLY A 395 5.32 9.12 -6.05
CA GLY A 395 4.71 9.61 -4.80
C GLY A 395 3.32 9.04 -4.53
N TYR A 396 2.80 8.20 -5.43
CA TYR A 396 1.39 7.82 -5.45
C TYR A 396 1.06 6.54 -4.68
N GLY A 397 0.11 6.65 -3.74
CA GLY A 397 -0.63 5.53 -3.17
C GLY A 397 0.22 4.29 -2.82
N GLY A 398 -0.16 3.12 -3.34
CA GLY A 398 0.52 1.85 -3.03
C GLY A 398 1.98 1.74 -3.47
N ASN A 399 2.51 2.67 -4.25
CA ASN A 399 3.95 2.73 -4.57
C ASN A 399 4.74 3.41 -3.44
N ALA A 400 4.12 4.35 -2.72
CA ALA A 400 4.79 5.23 -1.77
C ALA A 400 4.34 5.01 -0.31
N LEU A 401 3.13 4.53 -0.06
CA LEU A 401 2.61 4.18 1.26
C LEU A 401 3.05 2.75 1.59
N LEU A 402 4.30 2.58 2.03
CA LEU A 402 4.95 1.27 2.09
C LEU A 402 4.37 0.35 3.16
N GLY A 403 3.69 0.90 4.17
CA GLY A 403 2.90 0.13 5.12
C GLY A 403 1.72 -0.63 4.48
N LYS A 404 1.14 -0.09 3.40
CA LYS A 404 -0.09 -0.60 2.78
C LYS A 404 0.13 -1.92 2.03
N LYS A 405 0.28 -1.92 0.71
CA LYS A 405 0.39 -3.18 -0.06
C LYS A 405 1.77 -3.82 0.04
N CYS A 406 2.83 -3.00 0.17
CA CYS A 406 4.21 -3.48 0.17
C CYS A 406 4.53 -4.29 1.45
N LEU A 407 4.27 -3.72 2.62
CA LEU A 407 4.39 -4.45 3.87
C LEU A 407 3.19 -5.37 4.09
N ALA A 408 1.97 -4.82 4.21
CA ALA A 408 0.86 -5.59 4.78
C ALA A 408 0.29 -6.70 3.90
N LEU A 409 0.72 -6.84 2.64
CA LEU A 409 0.45 -8.04 1.83
C LEU A 409 1.73 -8.72 1.36
N ARG A 410 2.63 -8.04 0.64
CA ARG A 410 3.78 -8.73 0.01
C ARG A 410 4.78 -9.27 1.04
N ILE A 411 5.38 -8.39 1.84
CA ILE A 411 6.31 -8.85 2.88
C ILE A 411 5.57 -9.66 3.95
N ALA A 412 4.38 -9.23 4.35
CA ALA A 412 3.58 -9.91 5.37
C ALA A 412 3.13 -11.31 4.97
N SER A 413 2.85 -11.59 3.70
CA SER A 413 2.48 -12.95 3.25
C SER A 413 3.67 -13.92 3.34
N ALA A 414 4.89 -13.45 3.03
CA ALA A 414 6.11 -14.24 3.24
C ALA A 414 6.36 -14.49 4.74
N ILE A 415 6.25 -13.45 5.57
CA ILE A 415 6.35 -13.57 7.04
C ILE A 415 5.27 -14.52 7.59
N GLY A 416 4.03 -14.37 7.14
CA GLY A 416 2.89 -15.18 7.55
C GLY A 416 3.08 -16.65 7.23
N ARG A 417 3.60 -16.96 6.05
CA ARG A 417 3.99 -18.34 5.69
C ARG A 417 5.00 -18.91 6.68
N GLU A 418 6.10 -18.20 6.95
CA GLU A 418 7.15 -18.65 7.88
C GLU A 418 6.63 -18.85 9.31
N GLU A 419 5.71 -18.00 9.74
CA GLU A 419 5.24 -17.93 11.13
C GLU A 419 3.86 -18.59 11.34
N GLY A 420 3.28 -19.21 10.31
CA GLY A 420 2.03 -19.95 10.39
C GLY A 420 0.77 -19.08 10.50
N TRP A 421 0.71 -17.92 9.86
CA TRP A 421 -0.48 -17.04 9.79
C TRP A 421 -0.70 -16.50 8.37
N PHE A 422 -1.77 -15.76 8.13
CA PHE A 422 -2.21 -15.32 6.80
C PHE A 422 -2.26 -13.80 6.69
N ALA A 423 -1.71 -13.25 5.60
CA ALA A 423 -1.83 -11.83 5.27
C ALA A 423 -2.60 -11.71 3.95
N GLU A 424 -3.85 -11.27 4.04
CA GLU A 424 -4.82 -11.44 2.96
C GLU A 424 -5.45 -10.12 2.53
N HIS A 425 -5.76 -10.03 1.24
CA HIS A 425 -6.45 -8.89 0.63
C HIS A 425 -7.96 -8.93 0.89
N MET A 426 -8.33 -8.95 2.17
CA MET A 426 -9.69 -9.11 2.65
C MET A 426 -10.16 -7.91 3.45
N LEU A 427 -11.40 -7.48 3.21
CA LEU A 427 -12.13 -6.69 4.22
C LEU A 427 -12.45 -7.56 5.43
N ILE A 428 -12.77 -6.92 6.55
CA ILE A 428 -13.34 -7.55 7.75
C ILE A 428 -14.58 -6.75 8.14
N LEU A 429 -15.73 -7.42 8.17
CA LEU A 429 -16.99 -6.84 8.64
C LEU A 429 -17.61 -7.68 9.76
N GLY A 430 -18.33 -7.03 10.67
CA GLY A 430 -19.18 -7.64 11.67
C GLY A 430 -20.65 -7.48 11.28
N LEU A 431 -21.33 -8.60 11.03
CA LEU A 431 -22.75 -8.66 10.71
C LEU A 431 -23.55 -9.01 11.96
N THR A 432 -24.45 -8.12 12.37
CA THR A 432 -25.32 -8.34 13.54
C THR A 432 -26.76 -8.56 13.08
N SER A 433 -27.34 -9.68 13.52
CA SER A 433 -28.73 -10.05 13.25
C SER A 433 -29.71 -9.28 14.15
N PRO A 434 -31.03 -9.28 13.85
CA PRO A 434 -32.05 -8.67 14.68
C PRO A 434 -32.11 -9.21 16.13
N THR A 435 -31.58 -10.41 16.37
CA THR A 435 -31.50 -11.00 17.72
C THR A 435 -30.28 -10.55 18.52
N GLY A 436 -29.43 -9.70 17.94
CA GLY A 436 -28.17 -9.22 18.54
C GLY A 436 -26.98 -10.16 18.32
N LYS A 437 -27.19 -11.35 17.72
CA LYS A 437 -26.08 -12.26 17.41
C LYS A 437 -25.21 -11.72 16.27
N LYS A 438 -23.89 -11.76 16.48
CA LYS A 438 -22.89 -11.16 15.59
C LYS A 438 -21.95 -12.21 14.99
N HIS A 439 -21.68 -12.10 13.70
CA HIS A 439 -20.72 -12.92 12.95
C HIS A 439 -19.71 -12.03 12.24
N TYR A 440 -18.42 -12.38 12.33
CA TYR A 440 -17.40 -11.66 11.57
C TYR A 440 -17.05 -12.39 10.29
N ILE A 441 -16.99 -11.64 9.18
CA ILE A 441 -16.77 -12.16 7.85
C ILE A 441 -15.52 -11.48 7.26
N ALA A 442 -14.57 -12.29 6.82
CA ALA A 442 -13.44 -11.83 6.02
C ALA A 442 -13.76 -12.04 4.54
N ALA A 443 -13.58 -11.01 3.69
CA ALA A 443 -13.96 -11.14 2.28
C ALA A 443 -12.94 -10.57 1.27
N ALA A 444 -12.49 -11.44 0.36
CA ALA A 444 -11.53 -11.13 -0.69
C ALA A 444 -12.23 -10.81 -2.01
N PHE A 445 -11.84 -9.68 -2.59
CA PHE A 445 -12.37 -9.13 -3.83
C PHE A 445 -11.24 -8.44 -4.59
N PRO A 446 -11.12 -8.63 -5.91
CA PRO A 446 -10.27 -7.80 -6.75
C PRO A 446 -10.69 -6.32 -6.69
N SER A 447 -9.83 -5.45 -7.23
CA SER A 447 -10.16 -4.02 -7.32
C SER A 447 -11.47 -3.79 -8.08
N ALA A 448 -12.24 -2.76 -7.67
CA ALA A 448 -13.53 -2.37 -8.26
C ALA A 448 -14.63 -3.46 -8.26
N CYS A 449 -14.57 -4.40 -7.32
CA CYS A 449 -15.60 -5.41 -7.05
C CYS A 449 -16.45 -5.12 -5.79
N GLY A 450 -16.42 -3.88 -5.28
CA GLY A 450 -17.32 -3.42 -4.20
C GLY A 450 -16.85 -3.68 -2.76
N LYS A 451 -15.55 -3.93 -2.54
CA LYS A 451 -14.96 -4.25 -1.22
C LYS A 451 -15.32 -3.20 -0.14
N THR A 452 -15.01 -1.92 -0.37
CA THR A 452 -15.32 -0.84 0.58
C THR A 452 -16.83 -0.65 0.81
N ASN A 453 -17.66 -0.87 -0.22
CA ASN A 453 -19.12 -0.79 -0.09
C ASN A 453 -19.68 -1.92 0.77
N LEU A 454 -19.11 -3.12 0.67
CA LEU A 454 -19.52 -4.25 1.50
C LEU A 454 -19.03 -4.10 2.95
N ALA A 455 -17.80 -3.61 3.16
CA ALA A 455 -17.23 -3.40 4.49
C ALA A 455 -18.03 -2.39 5.33
N MET A 456 -18.60 -1.37 4.68
CA MET A 456 -19.35 -0.28 5.30
C MET A 456 -20.85 -0.31 4.94
N LEU A 457 -21.34 -1.48 4.56
CA LEU A 457 -22.70 -1.68 4.06
C LEU A 457 -23.75 -1.10 5.01
N ARG A 458 -24.75 -0.40 4.46
CA ARG A 458 -26.00 -0.11 5.17
C ARG A 458 -27.06 -1.11 4.71
N PRO A 459 -27.44 -2.10 5.53
CA PRO A 459 -28.42 -3.10 5.13
C PRO A 459 -29.76 -2.49 4.73
N SER A 460 -30.38 -3.03 3.67
CA SER A 460 -31.79 -2.75 3.34
C SER A 460 -32.77 -3.54 4.22
N LEU A 461 -32.29 -4.59 4.90
CA LEU A 461 -33.10 -5.46 5.75
C LEU A 461 -33.27 -4.87 7.17
N PRO A 462 -34.52 -4.72 7.67
CA PRO A 462 -34.78 -4.25 9.03
C PRO A 462 -34.10 -5.10 10.10
N GLY A 463 -33.57 -4.46 11.14
CA GLY A 463 -32.92 -5.11 12.28
C GLY A 463 -31.52 -5.70 12.00
N TRP A 464 -31.10 -5.82 10.75
CA TRP A 464 -29.74 -6.20 10.40
C TRP A 464 -28.83 -4.97 10.41
N SER A 465 -27.63 -5.12 10.93
CA SER A 465 -26.59 -4.08 10.88
C SER A 465 -25.24 -4.65 10.48
N VAL A 466 -24.42 -3.82 9.85
CA VAL A 466 -23.04 -4.13 9.50
C VAL A 466 -22.14 -3.10 10.17
N SER A 467 -21.02 -3.60 10.70
CA SER A 467 -19.95 -2.81 11.29
C SER A 467 -18.62 -3.14 10.60
N CYS A 468 -17.78 -2.13 10.39
CA CYS A 468 -16.53 -2.22 9.66
C CYS A 468 -15.36 -2.39 10.63
N VAL A 469 -14.56 -3.45 10.47
CA VAL A 469 -13.25 -3.59 11.16
C VAL A 469 -12.12 -3.11 10.24
N GLY A 470 -12.23 -3.40 8.94
CA GLY A 470 -11.30 -2.95 7.91
C GLY A 470 -11.86 -3.23 6.52
N ASP A 471 -11.45 -2.44 5.53
CA ASP A 471 -12.02 -2.54 4.18
C ASP A 471 -11.09 -3.13 3.13
N ASP A 472 -9.84 -3.47 3.47
CA ASP A 472 -8.81 -3.80 2.47
C ASP A 472 -7.91 -4.98 2.86
N ILE A 473 -7.38 -5.03 4.08
CA ILE A 473 -6.39 -6.02 4.51
C ILE A 473 -6.83 -6.71 5.81
N ALA A 474 -6.64 -8.03 5.85
CA ALA A 474 -6.82 -8.84 7.05
C ALA A 474 -5.55 -9.63 7.35
N TRP A 475 -5.04 -9.54 8.58
CA TRP A 475 -4.05 -10.48 9.10
C TRP A 475 -4.74 -11.48 10.01
N MET A 476 -4.65 -12.76 9.67
CA MET A 476 -5.41 -13.81 10.31
C MET A 476 -4.53 -14.88 10.93
N ARG A 477 -4.84 -15.29 12.16
CA ARG A 477 -4.12 -16.33 12.90
C ARG A 477 -5.07 -17.16 13.74
N PHE A 478 -4.76 -18.44 13.88
CA PHE A 478 -5.46 -19.31 14.82
C PHE A 478 -5.02 -19.01 16.25
N ASP A 479 -5.98 -18.76 17.14
CA ASP A 479 -5.74 -18.62 18.57
C ASP A 479 -5.51 -20.00 19.24
N SER A 480 -5.22 -20.00 20.54
CA SER A 480 -4.99 -21.23 21.31
C SER A 480 -6.20 -22.16 21.40
N SER A 481 -7.41 -21.66 21.13
CA SER A 481 -8.64 -22.45 21.07
C SER A 481 -8.92 -23.02 19.67
N GLY A 482 -8.04 -22.74 18.70
CA GLY A 482 -8.20 -23.12 17.31
C GLY A 482 -9.19 -22.26 16.53
N GLN A 483 -9.61 -21.10 17.05
CA GLN A 483 -10.46 -20.15 16.32
C GLN A 483 -9.58 -19.27 15.41
N LEU A 484 -9.94 -19.13 14.14
CA LEU A 484 -9.32 -18.15 13.26
C LEU A 484 -9.74 -16.74 13.69
N ARG A 485 -8.77 -15.90 14.04
CA ARG A 485 -8.93 -14.50 14.45
C ARG A 485 -8.36 -13.59 13.37
N ALA A 486 -8.94 -12.41 13.17
CA ALA A 486 -8.43 -11.41 12.24
C ALA A 486 -8.25 -10.04 12.88
N ILE A 487 -7.18 -9.36 12.52
CA ILE A 487 -6.99 -7.93 12.77
C ILE A 487 -6.92 -7.16 11.45
N ASN A 488 -7.33 -5.90 11.47
CA ASN A 488 -6.98 -4.94 10.43
C ASN A 488 -5.60 -4.33 10.75
N PRO A 489 -4.57 -4.54 9.89
CA PRO A 489 -3.27 -3.93 10.13
C PRO A 489 -3.27 -2.41 9.90
N GLU A 490 -4.19 -1.88 9.09
CA GLU A 490 -4.29 -0.45 8.77
C GLU A 490 -5.01 0.35 9.87
N ARG A 491 -4.95 1.68 9.77
CA ARG A 491 -5.63 2.64 10.65
C ARG A 491 -6.61 3.56 9.90
N GLY A 492 -6.57 3.56 8.58
CA GLY A 492 -7.37 4.45 7.74
C GLY A 492 -7.86 3.76 6.48
N PHE A 493 -8.67 4.49 5.72
CA PHE A 493 -9.20 4.07 4.44
C PHE A 493 -8.49 4.83 3.32
N PHE A 494 -8.02 4.08 2.30
CA PHE A 494 -7.45 4.64 1.06
C PHE A 494 -8.32 4.24 -0.13
N GLY A 495 -9.56 4.74 -0.12
CA GLY A 495 -10.62 4.31 -1.02
C GLY A 495 -10.55 4.98 -2.40
N VAL A 496 -11.08 4.30 -3.41
CA VAL A 496 -11.36 4.90 -4.72
C VAL A 496 -12.55 5.83 -4.57
N ALA A 497 -12.41 7.10 -4.97
CA ALA A 497 -13.47 8.08 -4.89
C ALA A 497 -14.60 7.82 -5.93
N PRO A 498 -14.32 7.72 -7.25
CA PRO A 498 -15.34 7.43 -8.27
C PRO A 498 -16.25 6.25 -7.93
N GLY A 499 -17.57 6.45 -8.09
CA GLY A 499 -18.61 5.48 -7.75
C GLY A 499 -19.09 5.51 -6.30
N THR A 500 -18.41 6.23 -5.40
CA THR A 500 -18.87 6.45 -4.01
C THR A 500 -19.95 7.53 -3.98
N SER A 501 -21.13 7.23 -3.43
CA SER A 501 -22.27 8.17 -3.36
C SER A 501 -23.19 7.85 -2.18
N GLU A 502 -24.21 8.67 -1.95
CA GLU A 502 -25.21 8.42 -0.90
C GLU A 502 -25.97 7.12 -1.13
N LEU A 503 -26.17 6.75 -2.41
CA LEU A 503 -26.81 5.50 -2.79
C LEU A 503 -25.89 4.29 -2.58
N THR A 504 -24.60 4.42 -2.87
CA THR A 504 -23.68 3.27 -2.92
C THR A 504 -22.97 3.03 -1.60
N ASN A 505 -22.57 4.08 -0.89
CA ASN A 505 -21.82 4.01 0.37
C ASN A 505 -21.94 5.30 1.20
N PRO A 506 -23.09 5.53 1.86
CA PRO A 506 -23.32 6.71 2.68
C PRO A 506 -22.40 6.77 3.92
N SER A 507 -21.97 5.61 4.43
CA SER A 507 -21.03 5.51 5.54
C SER A 507 -19.65 6.05 5.16
N ALA A 508 -19.16 5.75 3.96
CA ALA A 508 -17.94 6.34 3.43
C ALA A 508 -18.10 7.86 3.30
N LEU A 509 -19.14 8.36 2.62
CA LEU A 509 -19.36 9.81 2.47
C LEU A 509 -19.40 10.55 3.81
N ALA A 510 -20.03 9.96 4.82
CA ALA A 510 -20.08 10.53 6.17
C ALA A 510 -18.69 10.67 6.80
N ALA A 511 -17.79 9.70 6.57
CA ALA A 511 -16.41 9.75 7.03
C ALA A 511 -15.61 10.87 6.33
N LEU A 512 -15.89 11.12 5.04
CA LEU A 512 -15.17 12.08 4.20
C LEU A 512 -15.55 13.56 4.42
N ARG A 513 -16.41 13.86 5.39
CA ARG A 513 -16.86 15.25 5.65
C ARG A 513 -15.76 16.16 6.20
N ARG A 514 -14.76 15.59 6.86
CA ARG A 514 -13.65 16.35 7.48
C ARG A 514 -12.39 15.51 7.59
N ASP A 515 -11.25 16.15 7.85
CA ASP A 515 -9.96 15.48 8.13
C ASP A 515 -9.55 14.47 7.04
N THR A 516 -9.75 14.85 5.77
CA THR A 516 -9.60 13.96 4.62
C THR A 516 -8.62 14.55 3.60
N LEU A 517 -7.74 13.70 3.09
CA LEU A 517 -6.87 14.01 1.95
C LEU A 517 -7.47 13.42 0.68
N PHE A 518 -7.89 14.26 -0.25
CA PHE A 518 -8.34 13.86 -1.57
C PHE A 518 -7.17 13.91 -2.57
N THR A 519 -7.18 13.02 -3.56
CA THR A 519 -6.14 12.97 -4.59
C THR A 519 -6.75 12.71 -5.96
N ASN A 520 -6.54 13.64 -6.89
CA ASN A 520 -7.08 13.62 -8.26
C ASN A 520 -8.61 13.61 -8.37
N CYS A 521 -9.33 14.09 -7.36
CA CYS A 521 -10.75 14.43 -7.51
C CYS A 521 -10.92 15.72 -8.33
N ALA A 522 -12.12 15.97 -8.84
CA ALA A 522 -12.49 17.30 -9.35
C ALA A 522 -12.80 18.24 -8.19
N THR A 523 -12.76 19.55 -8.44
CA THR A 523 -13.23 20.57 -7.47
C THR A 523 -14.38 21.39 -8.04
N THR A 524 -15.33 21.76 -7.18
CA THR A 524 -16.47 22.62 -7.50
C THR A 524 -16.11 24.10 -7.35
N MET A 525 -16.96 25.00 -7.88
CA MET A 525 -16.73 26.46 -7.82
C MET A 525 -16.72 27.00 -6.38
N ASP A 526 -17.49 26.39 -5.47
CA ASP A 526 -17.53 26.72 -4.05
C ASP A 526 -16.43 26.03 -3.22
N GLY A 527 -15.51 25.31 -3.88
CA GLY A 527 -14.33 24.71 -3.27
C GLY A 527 -14.56 23.39 -2.53
N ASP A 528 -15.62 22.65 -2.86
CA ASP A 528 -15.80 21.24 -2.49
C ASP A 528 -15.16 20.31 -3.55
N VAL A 529 -15.28 19.01 -3.35
CA VAL A 529 -14.81 17.95 -4.24
C VAL A 529 -15.96 17.27 -4.98
N TRP A 530 -15.66 16.78 -6.18
CA TRP A 530 -16.59 15.98 -6.97
C TRP A 530 -15.87 14.83 -7.70
N TRP A 531 -16.63 13.79 -8.03
CA TRP A 531 -16.18 12.68 -8.88
C TRP A 531 -17.36 12.00 -9.58
N GLU A 532 -17.05 11.26 -10.64
CA GLU A 532 -18.02 10.46 -11.39
C GLU A 532 -18.84 9.54 -10.46
N GLY A 533 -20.16 9.71 -10.50
CA GLY A 533 -21.11 8.94 -9.71
C GLY A 533 -21.45 9.52 -8.33
N LEU A 534 -20.82 10.62 -7.90
CA LEU A 534 -21.16 11.27 -6.62
C LEU A 534 -22.60 11.81 -6.62
N THR A 535 -23.00 12.43 -7.74
CA THR A 535 -24.36 12.95 -7.98
C THR A 535 -24.94 12.35 -9.27
N PRO A 536 -26.28 12.33 -9.44
CA PRO A 536 -26.92 11.78 -10.64
C PRO A 536 -26.49 12.47 -11.94
N SER A 537 -26.26 13.78 -11.89
CA SER A 537 -25.74 14.59 -12.99
C SER A 537 -24.47 15.31 -12.58
N ARG A 538 -23.61 15.61 -13.55
CA ARG A 538 -22.37 16.38 -13.35
C ARG A 538 -22.70 17.86 -13.08
N PRO A 539 -22.16 18.47 -11.99
CA PRO A 539 -22.28 19.91 -11.76
C PRO A 539 -21.58 20.76 -12.84
N GLU A 540 -22.06 21.98 -13.05
CA GLU A 540 -21.39 22.96 -13.91
C GLU A 540 -20.16 23.57 -13.22
N GLY A 541 -19.19 24.05 -14.01
CA GLY A 541 -18.05 24.81 -13.50
C GLY A 541 -17.03 24.01 -12.69
N LEU A 542 -16.97 22.68 -12.88
CA LEU A 542 -15.95 21.86 -12.24
C LEU A 542 -14.56 22.17 -12.78
N THR A 543 -13.56 22.11 -11.92
CA THR A 543 -12.15 22.00 -12.33
C THR A 543 -11.74 20.53 -12.29
N THR A 544 -11.19 20.02 -13.40
CA THR A 544 -10.77 18.62 -13.52
C THR A 544 -9.58 18.30 -12.62
N TRP A 545 -9.30 17.02 -12.44
CA TRP A 545 -8.10 16.53 -11.75
C TRP A 545 -6.78 16.97 -12.39
N GLN A 546 -6.79 17.41 -13.65
CA GLN A 546 -5.62 18.00 -14.33
C GLN A 546 -5.49 19.51 -14.07
N GLY A 547 -6.39 20.08 -13.27
CA GLY A 547 -6.44 21.51 -13.00
C GLY A 547 -7.07 22.33 -14.13
N THR A 548 -7.73 21.69 -15.10
CA THR A 548 -8.39 22.37 -16.22
C THR A 548 -9.80 22.79 -15.81
N PRO A 549 -10.15 24.09 -15.85
CA PRO A 549 -11.53 24.53 -15.65
C PRO A 549 -12.43 24.02 -16.79
N GLY A 550 -13.48 23.28 -16.46
CA GLY A 550 -14.49 22.83 -17.41
C GLY A 550 -15.68 23.79 -17.41
N GLY A 551 -15.80 24.62 -18.43
CA GLY A 551 -17.01 25.40 -18.72
C GLY A 551 -18.01 24.59 -19.54
N THR A 552 -19.31 24.68 -19.19
CA THR A 552 -20.48 23.90 -19.69
C THR A 552 -20.32 22.37 -19.76
N PRO A 553 -21.39 21.57 -19.51
CA PRO A 553 -21.31 20.10 -19.53
C PRO A 553 -20.72 19.51 -20.83
N ASN A 554 -20.89 20.19 -21.96
CA ASN A 554 -20.43 19.73 -23.28
C ASN A 554 -18.90 19.79 -23.48
N ALA A 555 -18.17 20.65 -22.75
CA ALA A 555 -16.71 20.68 -22.87
C ALA A 555 -16.05 19.36 -22.42
N PHE A 556 -16.72 18.62 -21.54
CA PHE A 556 -16.19 17.36 -21.00
C PHE A 556 -16.24 16.17 -21.95
N GLU A 557 -16.99 16.24 -23.07
CA GLU A 557 -16.86 15.23 -24.13
C GLU A 557 -15.44 15.21 -24.70
N SER A 558 -14.75 16.36 -24.69
CA SER A 558 -13.37 16.51 -25.15
C SER A 558 -12.31 16.43 -24.04
N LEU A 559 -12.67 16.69 -22.77
CA LEU A 559 -11.73 16.73 -21.63
C LEU A 559 -11.63 15.40 -20.84
N GLY A 560 -12.51 14.44 -21.10
CA GLY A 560 -12.54 13.18 -20.36
C GLY A 560 -13.21 13.29 -18.98
N PRO A 561 -12.97 12.33 -18.07
CA PRO A 561 -13.60 12.34 -16.74
C PRO A 561 -13.07 13.50 -15.88
N ALA A 562 -13.95 14.09 -15.07
CA ALA A 562 -13.60 15.24 -14.25
C ALA A 562 -12.67 14.83 -13.10
N ALA A 563 -12.95 13.72 -12.41
CA ALA A 563 -11.99 13.09 -11.51
C ALA A 563 -11.21 12.01 -12.26
N HIS A 564 -9.97 11.73 -11.83
CA HIS A 564 -9.25 10.59 -12.38
C HIS A 564 -10.02 9.29 -12.02
N PRO A 565 -10.11 8.27 -12.90
CA PRO A 565 -10.81 7.02 -12.60
C PRO A 565 -10.27 6.27 -11.36
N ASN A 566 -9.00 6.49 -11.02
CA ASN A 566 -8.35 5.99 -9.81
C ASN A 566 -8.19 7.06 -8.72
N ALA A 567 -8.91 8.18 -8.77
CA ALA A 567 -8.87 9.21 -7.72
C ALA A 567 -9.16 8.61 -6.34
N ARG A 568 -8.55 9.17 -5.30
CA ARG A 568 -8.53 8.59 -3.96
C ARG A 568 -8.99 9.58 -2.91
N PHE A 569 -9.52 9.02 -1.83
CA PHE A 569 -9.58 9.69 -0.55
C PHE A 569 -8.76 8.91 0.48
N THR A 570 -8.14 9.63 1.40
CA THR A 570 -7.48 9.09 2.58
C THR A 570 -8.09 9.69 3.83
N VAL A 571 -8.62 8.86 4.72
CA VAL A 571 -9.28 9.30 5.95
C VAL A 571 -9.02 8.30 7.08
N SER A 572 -8.94 8.78 8.32
CA SER A 572 -8.84 7.92 9.51
C SER A 572 -10.07 7.02 9.64
N ALA A 573 -9.86 5.76 10.03
CA ALA A 573 -10.97 4.81 10.21
C ALA A 573 -11.93 5.25 11.32
N GLU A 574 -11.45 6.00 12.32
CA GLU A 574 -12.21 6.59 13.42
C GLU A 574 -13.31 7.56 12.95
N ARG A 575 -13.28 8.00 11.68
CA ARG A 575 -14.34 8.83 11.08
C ARG A 575 -15.49 8.02 10.51
N CYS A 576 -15.35 6.70 10.37
CA CYS A 576 -16.41 5.84 9.86
C CYS A 576 -17.52 5.66 10.90
N PRO A 577 -18.77 6.04 10.58
CA PRO A 577 -19.88 5.94 11.52
C PRO A 577 -20.28 4.48 11.83
N SER A 578 -19.92 3.53 10.96
CA SER A 578 -20.16 2.11 11.14
C SER A 578 -18.93 1.35 11.65
N LEU A 579 -17.92 2.04 12.20
CA LEU A 579 -16.73 1.38 12.73
C LEU A 579 -17.08 0.42 13.87
N ASP A 580 -16.55 -0.80 13.80
CA ASP A 580 -16.75 -1.83 14.81
C ASP A 580 -16.03 -1.45 16.12
N PRO A 581 -16.63 -1.62 17.30
CA PRO A 581 -15.94 -1.33 18.56
C PRO A 581 -14.68 -2.19 18.77
N ALA A 582 -14.61 -3.40 18.19
CA ALA A 582 -13.46 -4.31 18.29
C ALA A 582 -12.39 -4.08 17.21
N TRP A 583 -12.48 -3.01 16.41
CA TRP A 583 -11.54 -2.78 15.29
C TRP A 583 -10.06 -2.64 15.71
N GLN A 584 -9.80 -2.29 16.98
CA GLN A 584 -8.47 -2.18 17.59
C GLN A 584 -8.19 -3.27 18.62
N ASP A 585 -8.99 -4.33 18.68
CA ASP A 585 -8.72 -5.44 19.60
C ASP A 585 -7.40 -6.14 19.17
N PRO A 586 -6.36 -6.19 20.03
CA PRO A 586 -5.09 -6.83 19.69
C PRO A 586 -5.18 -8.34 19.46
N GLU A 587 -6.17 -9.03 20.04
CA GLU A 587 -6.41 -10.45 19.78
C GLU A 587 -7.20 -10.68 18.48
N GLY A 588 -7.86 -9.63 17.98
CA GLY A 588 -8.66 -9.67 16.77
C GLY A 588 -10.02 -10.35 16.93
N VAL A 589 -10.82 -10.23 15.87
CA VAL A 589 -12.21 -10.70 15.84
C VAL A 589 -12.29 -12.15 15.32
N PRO A 590 -13.17 -13.00 15.88
CA PRO A 590 -13.29 -14.40 15.47
C PRO A 590 -14.01 -14.53 14.12
N ILE A 591 -13.32 -15.02 13.09
CA ILE A 591 -13.87 -15.18 11.75
C ILE A 591 -14.85 -16.36 11.69
N SER A 592 -16.10 -16.06 11.34
CA SER A 592 -17.20 -17.03 11.17
C SER A 592 -17.35 -17.50 9.72
N ALA A 593 -16.92 -16.71 8.74
CA ALA A 593 -16.96 -17.09 7.32
C ALA A 593 -15.88 -16.36 6.51
N ILE A 594 -15.43 -17.01 5.43
CA ILE A 594 -14.59 -16.40 4.40
C ILE A 594 -15.40 -16.30 3.11
N VAL A 595 -15.33 -15.15 2.44
CA VAL A 595 -16.05 -14.91 1.19
C VAL A 595 -15.08 -14.49 0.09
N PHE A 596 -15.10 -15.19 -1.04
CA PHE A 596 -14.45 -14.75 -2.27
C PHE A 596 -15.48 -14.09 -3.19
N GLY A 597 -15.07 -13.12 -3.99
CA GLY A 597 -15.96 -12.60 -5.02
C GLY A 597 -15.25 -11.82 -6.09
N GLY A 598 -15.86 -11.80 -7.27
CA GLY A 598 -15.33 -11.16 -8.47
C GLY A 598 -16.44 -10.68 -9.37
N ARG A 599 -16.09 -9.82 -10.34
CA ARG A 599 -17.02 -9.33 -11.36
C ARG A 599 -17.12 -10.34 -12.49
N ARG A 600 -18.29 -10.97 -12.63
CA ARG A 600 -18.57 -11.96 -13.68
C ARG A 600 -19.94 -11.68 -14.30
N ALA A 601 -20.01 -11.28 -15.57
CA ALA A 601 -21.28 -11.07 -16.26
C ALA A 601 -22.10 -12.37 -16.41
N SER A 602 -21.46 -13.53 -16.56
CA SER A 602 -22.10 -14.83 -16.75
C SER A 602 -21.50 -15.93 -15.86
N THR A 603 -22.11 -17.13 -15.89
CA THR A 603 -21.62 -18.40 -15.30
C THR A 603 -21.66 -18.51 -13.79
N VAL A 604 -21.07 -17.55 -13.07
CA VAL A 604 -21.00 -17.59 -11.61
C VAL A 604 -22.30 -17.04 -11.01
N PRO A 605 -23.02 -17.82 -10.17
CA PRO A 605 -24.28 -17.35 -9.56
C PRO A 605 -24.02 -16.29 -8.49
N LEU A 606 -25.10 -15.64 -8.02
CA LEU A 606 -25.02 -14.59 -7.00
C LEU A 606 -24.24 -15.00 -5.75
N VAL A 607 -24.51 -16.21 -5.23
CA VAL A 607 -23.79 -16.75 -4.07
C VAL A 607 -23.82 -18.28 -4.08
N TYR A 608 -22.73 -18.90 -3.62
CA TYR A 608 -22.68 -20.33 -3.32
C TYR A 608 -21.67 -20.64 -2.21
N GLN A 609 -21.91 -21.73 -1.47
CA GLN A 609 -21.07 -22.23 -0.38
C GLN A 609 -20.21 -23.41 -0.87
N SER A 610 -18.95 -23.43 -0.42
CA SER A 610 -18.03 -24.56 -0.59
C SER A 610 -18.50 -25.83 0.14
N ARG A 611 -18.02 -27.00 -0.31
CA ARG A 611 -18.30 -28.30 0.31
C ARG A 611 -17.37 -28.65 1.47
N SER A 612 -16.13 -28.22 1.35
CA SER A 612 -15.04 -28.49 2.27
C SER A 612 -14.07 -27.31 2.23
N TRP A 613 -13.08 -27.33 3.12
CA TRP A 613 -12.01 -26.36 3.09
C TRP A 613 -11.22 -26.43 1.79
N GLU A 614 -10.86 -27.63 1.33
CA GLU A 614 -10.13 -27.87 0.09
C GLU A 614 -10.87 -27.32 -1.13
N HIS A 615 -12.17 -27.59 -1.22
CA HIS A 615 -13.03 -27.02 -2.27
C HIS A 615 -13.11 -25.48 -2.16
N GLY A 616 -13.14 -24.93 -0.94
CA GLY A 616 -13.07 -23.49 -0.72
C GLY A 616 -11.73 -22.86 -1.11
N VAL A 617 -10.61 -23.56 -0.88
CA VAL A 617 -9.29 -23.14 -1.36
C VAL A 617 -9.22 -23.20 -2.88
N PHE A 618 -9.80 -24.22 -3.50
CA PHE A 618 -9.98 -24.29 -4.95
C PHE A 618 -10.77 -23.08 -5.46
N MET A 619 -11.91 -22.75 -4.86
CA MET A 619 -12.71 -21.57 -5.21
C MET A 619 -11.91 -20.26 -5.11
N GLY A 620 -11.09 -20.10 -4.06
CA GLY A 620 -10.18 -18.97 -3.93
C GLY A 620 -9.09 -18.97 -5.01
N ALA A 621 -8.48 -20.12 -5.29
CA ALA A 621 -7.39 -20.27 -6.24
C ALA A 621 -7.85 -20.02 -7.69
N THR A 622 -9.12 -20.30 -7.99
CA THR A 622 -9.74 -20.08 -9.30
C THR A 622 -10.57 -18.80 -9.38
N LEU A 623 -10.46 -17.93 -8.37
CA LEU A 623 -11.16 -16.65 -8.38
C LEU A 623 -10.82 -15.88 -9.66
N SER A 624 -11.83 -15.38 -10.35
CA SER A 624 -11.67 -14.64 -11.60
C SER A 624 -12.61 -13.45 -11.64
N SER A 625 -12.16 -12.39 -12.30
CA SER A 625 -12.90 -11.14 -12.42
C SER A 625 -12.61 -10.46 -13.74
N GLU A 626 -13.61 -9.79 -14.30
CA GLU A 626 -13.43 -8.85 -15.40
C GLU A 626 -12.46 -7.74 -15.00
N ARG A 627 -11.52 -7.40 -15.90
CA ARG A 627 -10.60 -6.28 -15.71
C ARG A 627 -11.35 -4.95 -15.66
N THR A 628 -10.92 -4.08 -14.75
CA THR A 628 -11.46 -2.73 -14.54
C THR A 628 -10.36 -1.69 -14.77
N ALA A 629 -10.71 -0.40 -14.85
CA ALA A 629 -9.75 0.70 -15.07
C ALA A 629 -8.64 0.83 -13.99
N ALA A 630 -8.77 0.14 -12.85
CA ALA A 630 -7.78 0.15 -11.77
C ALA A 630 -6.63 -0.87 -11.98
N ALA A 631 -6.72 -1.73 -13.00
CA ALA A 631 -5.70 -2.70 -13.37
C ALA A 631 -5.26 -2.48 -14.84
N GLU A 632 -3.97 -2.65 -15.13
CA GLU A 632 -3.43 -2.56 -16.49
C GLU A 632 -4.00 -3.72 -17.37
N GLY A 633 -4.50 -3.42 -18.57
CA GLY A 633 -5.04 -4.40 -19.55
C GLY A 633 -6.32 -3.95 -20.29
N GLN A 634 -6.81 -4.77 -21.23
CA GLN A 634 -8.07 -4.50 -21.95
C GLN A 634 -9.29 -4.66 -21.02
N MET A 635 -10.20 -3.68 -21.02
CA MET A 635 -11.44 -3.73 -20.23
C MET A 635 -12.36 -4.86 -20.72
N GLY A 636 -12.98 -5.58 -19.78
CA GLY A 636 -13.95 -6.65 -20.07
C GLY A 636 -13.37 -8.06 -20.19
N GLU A 637 -12.04 -8.22 -20.27
CA GLU A 637 -11.40 -9.54 -20.26
C GLU A 637 -11.43 -10.15 -18.85
N VAL A 638 -11.84 -11.42 -18.74
CA VAL A 638 -11.86 -12.14 -17.45
C VAL A 638 -10.45 -12.66 -17.12
N ARG A 639 -9.85 -12.12 -16.06
CA ARG A 639 -8.52 -12.50 -15.54
C ARG A 639 -8.71 -13.32 -14.25
N PHE A 640 -7.93 -14.39 -14.10
CA PHE A 640 -7.78 -15.06 -12.79
C PHE A 640 -7.05 -14.15 -11.83
N ASP A 641 -7.57 -14.00 -10.61
CA ASP A 641 -6.95 -13.26 -9.51
C ASP A 641 -7.07 -14.10 -8.24
N PRO A 642 -6.24 -15.15 -8.09
CA PRO A 642 -6.35 -16.11 -6.99
C PRO A 642 -6.36 -15.39 -5.64
N PHE A 643 -7.40 -15.62 -4.84
CA PHE A 643 -7.62 -15.00 -3.52
C PHE A 643 -7.63 -13.46 -3.52
N ALA A 644 -7.77 -12.83 -4.70
CA ALA A 644 -7.53 -11.40 -4.92
C ALA A 644 -6.09 -10.96 -4.57
N MET A 645 -5.13 -11.90 -4.60
CA MET A 645 -3.74 -11.75 -4.17
C MET A 645 -2.75 -11.77 -5.35
N LEU A 646 -3.21 -11.85 -6.61
CA LEU A 646 -2.35 -12.00 -7.77
C LEU A 646 -1.20 -10.97 -7.83
N PRO A 647 -1.43 -9.66 -7.61
CA PRO A 647 -0.34 -8.69 -7.66
C PRO A 647 0.30 -8.41 -6.29
N PHE A 648 0.00 -9.22 -5.27
CA PHE A 648 0.30 -8.96 -3.86
C PHE A 648 0.97 -10.12 -3.12
N CYS A 649 0.98 -11.34 -3.66
CA CYS A 649 1.65 -12.47 -3.00
C CYS A 649 3.17 -12.28 -3.04
N GLY A 650 3.83 -12.31 -1.88
CA GLY A 650 5.27 -12.07 -1.75
C GLY A 650 6.17 -13.26 -2.09
N TYR A 651 5.59 -14.37 -2.54
CA TYR A 651 6.28 -15.62 -2.85
C TYR A 651 5.49 -16.44 -3.88
N HIS A 652 5.96 -17.65 -4.18
CA HIS A 652 5.38 -18.52 -5.20
C HIS A 652 3.91 -18.86 -4.88
N MET A 653 3.00 -18.53 -5.80
CA MET A 653 1.56 -18.69 -5.60
C MET A 653 1.12 -20.16 -5.35
N GLY A 654 1.78 -21.14 -5.97
CA GLY A 654 1.55 -22.56 -5.67
C GLY A 654 1.86 -22.94 -4.20
N ASP A 655 2.92 -22.37 -3.62
CA ASP A 655 3.22 -22.56 -2.19
C ASP A 655 2.18 -21.83 -1.32
N TYR A 656 1.63 -20.72 -1.81
CA TYR A 656 0.59 -19.97 -1.11
C TYR A 656 -0.71 -20.79 -1.04
N PHE A 657 -1.08 -21.47 -2.13
CA PHE A 657 -2.18 -22.42 -2.11
C PHE A 657 -1.92 -23.57 -1.14
N GLN A 658 -0.70 -24.12 -1.14
CA GLN A 658 -0.30 -25.18 -0.22
C GLN A 658 -0.42 -24.73 1.24
N HIS A 659 0.01 -23.51 1.57
CA HIS A 659 -0.11 -22.94 2.93
C HIS A 659 -1.57 -22.89 3.41
N TRP A 660 -2.50 -22.52 2.51
CA TRP A 660 -3.93 -22.60 2.79
C TRP A 660 -4.43 -24.04 2.97
N LEU A 661 -4.02 -24.98 2.12
CA LEU A 661 -4.39 -26.40 2.19
C LEU A 661 -3.84 -27.12 3.43
N GLU A 662 -2.81 -26.60 4.07
CA GLU A 662 -2.25 -27.15 5.30
C GLU A 662 -3.04 -26.77 6.56
N THR A 663 -3.96 -25.80 6.45
CA THR A 663 -4.76 -25.31 7.58
C THR A 663 -5.51 -26.41 8.35
N PRO A 664 -6.20 -27.38 7.69
CA PRO A 664 -6.89 -28.45 8.40
C PRO A 664 -5.98 -29.37 9.22
N ARG A 665 -4.66 -29.39 8.93
CA ARG A 665 -3.68 -30.19 9.69
C ARG A 665 -3.34 -29.58 11.06
N ARG A 666 -3.79 -28.35 11.33
CA ARG A 666 -3.57 -27.68 12.61
C ARG A 666 -4.46 -28.30 13.68
N GLN A 667 -3.89 -28.50 14.87
CA GLN A 667 -4.62 -29.04 16.00
C GLN A 667 -5.80 -28.13 16.38
N ASN A 668 -6.98 -28.73 16.56
CA ASN A 668 -8.22 -28.06 16.99
C ASN A 668 -8.73 -26.95 16.05
N ALA A 669 -8.28 -26.90 14.79
CA ALA A 669 -8.68 -25.83 13.87
C ALA A 669 -10.20 -25.79 13.63
N LYS A 670 -10.82 -24.69 14.00
CA LYS A 670 -12.22 -24.36 13.69
C LYS A 670 -12.24 -23.59 12.39
N LEU A 671 -12.45 -24.31 11.30
CA LEU A 671 -12.40 -23.74 9.95
C LEU A 671 -13.70 -22.99 9.65
N PRO A 672 -13.64 -21.69 9.31
CA PRO A 672 -14.82 -20.98 8.85
C PRO A 672 -15.27 -21.53 7.48
N PRO A 673 -16.58 -21.73 7.24
CA PRO A 673 -17.08 -22.05 5.91
C PRO A 673 -16.68 -20.98 4.88
N ILE A 674 -16.35 -21.43 3.68
CA ILE A 674 -15.98 -20.57 2.56
C ILE A 674 -17.17 -20.42 1.60
N PHE A 675 -17.42 -19.19 1.17
CA PHE A 675 -18.45 -18.83 0.20
C PHE A 675 -17.83 -18.09 -0.98
N HIS A 676 -18.55 -18.05 -2.09
CA HIS A 676 -18.23 -17.18 -3.21
C HIS A 676 -19.47 -16.39 -3.63
N VAL A 677 -19.28 -15.11 -3.98
CA VAL A 677 -20.33 -14.19 -4.40
C VAL A 677 -20.03 -13.53 -5.74
N ASN A 678 -21.07 -13.19 -6.48
CA ASN A 678 -20.99 -12.40 -7.72
C ASN A 678 -22.15 -11.40 -7.78
N TRP A 679 -21.88 -10.15 -7.42
CA TRP A 679 -22.86 -9.05 -7.48
C TRP A 679 -23.20 -8.60 -8.90
N PHE A 680 -22.45 -9.09 -9.89
CA PHE A 680 -22.32 -8.45 -11.19
C PHE A 680 -22.82 -9.33 -12.33
N ARG A 681 -23.65 -10.34 -12.04
CA ARG A 681 -24.26 -11.15 -13.09
C ARG A 681 -25.20 -10.28 -13.93
N ARG A 682 -25.14 -10.45 -15.24
CA ARG A 682 -26.00 -9.76 -16.22
C ARG A 682 -26.97 -10.72 -16.86
N GLY A 683 -28.17 -10.22 -17.15
CA GLY A 683 -29.18 -10.94 -17.92
C GLY A 683 -28.95 -10.85 -19.42
N PRO A 684 -29.75 -11.54 -20.24
CA PRO A 684 -29.66 -11.51 -21.70
C PRO A 684 -29.74 -10.09 -22.30
N GLY A 685 -30.46 -9.17 -21.65
CA GLY A 685 -30.56 -7.76 -22.05
C GLY A 685 -29.42 -6.87 -21.58
N GLY A 686 -28.37 -7.44 -20.97
CA GLY A 686 -27.22 -6.69 -20.44
C GLY A 686 -27.47 -5.94 -19.14
N ASN A 687 -28.69 -6.01 -18.60
CA ASN A 687 -29.08 -5.46 -17.30
C ASN A 687 -28.48 -6.26 -16.15
N TRP A 688 -28.19 -5.59 -15.03
CA TRP A 688 -27.79 -6.25 -13.79
C TRP A 688 -28.94 -7.09 -13.25
N LEU A 689 -28.68 -8.36 -12.93
CA LEU A 689 -29.67 -9.26 -12.32
C LEU A 689 -29.89 -8.96 -10.84
N TRP A 690 -28.87 -8.40 -10.18
CA TRP A 690 -28.88 -8.08 -8.77
C TRP A 690 -28.69 -6.57 -8.56
N PRO A 691 -29.52 -5.92 -7.71
CA PRO A 691 -29.40 -4.48 -7.45
C PRO A 691 -28.14 -4.10 -6.65
N GLY A 692 -27.53 -5.04 -5.92
CA GLY A 692 -26.30 -4.79 -5.17
C GLY A 692 -26.50 -3.93 -3.92
N PHE A 693 -25.41 -3.29 -3.47
CA PHE A 693 -25.38 -2.35 -2.34
C PHE A 693 -26.13 -2.88 -1.12
N GLY A 694 -27.07 -2.11 -0.56
CA GLY A 694 -27.87 -2.46 0.61
C GLY A 694 -28.51 -3.85 0.55
N GLU A 695 -28.90 -4.30 -0.65
CA GLU A 695 -29.53 -5.60 -0.85
C GLU A 695 -28.55 -6.77 -0.67
N ASN A 696 -27.23 -6.54 -0.77
CA ASN A 696 -26.22 -7.56 -0.45
C ASN A 696 -26.38 -8.10 0.98
N ALA A 697 -27.05 -7.35 1.88
CA ALA A 697 -27.44 -7.83 3.20
C ALA A 697 -28.29 -9.10 3.17
N ARG A 698 -29.09 -9.34 2.12
CA ARG A 698 -29.88 -10.58 1.93
C ARG A 698 -28.98 -11.80 1.76
N VAL A 699 -27.89 -11.64 1.01
CA VAL A 699 -26.87 -12.69 0.85
C VAL A 699 -26.09 -12.89 2.15
N LEU A 700 -25.73 -11.81 2.85
CA LEU A 700 -25.08 -11.91 4.16
C LEU A 700 -25.99 -12.59 5.22
N ARG A 701 -27.30 -12.31 5.20
CA ARG A 701 -28.29 -13.01 6.02
C ARG A 701 -28.28 -14.51 5.73
N TRP A 702 -28.28 -14.90 4.46
CA TRP A 702 -28.22 -16.31 4.09
C TRP A 702 -26.91 -16.96 4.57
N ILE A 703 -25.76 -16.30 4.40
CA ILE A 703 -24.47 -16.76 4.93
C ILE A 703 -24.53 -16.98 6.45
N ALA A 704 -25.10 -16.02 7.19
CA ALA A 704 -25.31 -16.16 8.64
C ALA A 704 -26.19 -17.37 8.96
N GLY A 705 -27.31 -17.55 8.25
CA GLY A 705 -28.16 -18.72 8.43
C GLY A 705 -27.46 -20.04 8.09
N ARG A 706 -26.53 -20.06 7.12
CA ARG A 706 -25.71 -21.24 6.80
C ARG A 706 -24.69 -21.55 7.91
N ILE A 707 -24.08 -20.53 8.51
CA ILE A 707 -23.21 -20.69 9.70
C ILE A 707 -24.01 -21.27 10.88
N GLU A 708 -25.27 -20.88 11.01
CA GLU A 708 -26.14 -21.27 12.12
C GLU A 708 -26.90 -22.58 11.90
N GLY A 709 -26.87 -23.14 10.69
CA GLY A 709 -27.66 -24.31 10.32
C GLY A 709 -29.17 -24.03 10.16
N THR A 710 -29.57 -22.77 10.01
CA THR A 710 -30.97 -22.33 9.91
C THR A 710 -31.42 -22.01 8.48
N ALA A 711 -30.49 -21.81 7.54
CA ALA A 711 -30.81 -21.54 6.13
C ALA A 711 -30.64 -22.79 5.25
N SER A 712 -31.61 -23.01 4.36
CA SER A 712 -31.58 -24.09 3.39
C SER A 712 -30.72 -23.75 2.16
N SER A 713 -30.36 -24.80 1.41
CA SER A 713 -29.62 -24.72 0.16
C SER A 713 -29.86 -25.99 -0.66
N HIS A 714 -29.65 -25.93 -1.96
CA HIS A 714 -29.62 -27.12 -2.81
C HIS A 714 -28.22 -27.33 -3.37
N GLU A 715 -27.84 -28.59 -3.59
CA GLU A 715 -26.55 -28.95 -4.14
C GLU A 715 -26.55 -28.78 -5.67
N THR A 716 -25.46 -28.22 -6.19
CA THR A 716 -25.17 -28.02 -7.62
C THR A 716 -23.76 -28.52 -7.92
N PRO A 717 -23.31 -28.70 -9.17
CA PRO A 717 -21.93 -29.12 -9.46
C PRO A 717 -20.84 -28.30 -8.73
N ILE A 718 -21.09 -27.01 -8.49
CA ILE A 718 -20.12 -26.05 -7.96
C ILE A 718 -20.22 -25.80 -6.45
N GLY A 719 -21.17 -26.41 -5.76
CA GLY A 719 -21.38 -26.24 -4.33
C GLY A 719 -22.86 -26.06 -3.97
N PHE A 720 -23.12 -25.47 -2.81
CA PHE A 720 -24.49 -25.26 -2.33
C PHE A 720 -24.99 -23.86 -2.66
N VAL A 721 -26.14 -23.77 -3.31
CA VAL A 721 -26.76 -22.52 -3.76
C VAL A 721 -28.07 -22.29 -2.98
N PRO A 722 -28.41 -21.06 -2.56
CA PRO A 722 -29.70 -20.78 -1.91
C PRO A 722 -30.88 -21.04 -2.85
N THR A 723 -32.10 -21.07 -2.30
CA THR A 723 -33.30 -20.83 -3.10
C THR A 723 -33.58 -19.32 -3.19
N LEU A 724 -34.43 -18.89 -4.13
CA LEU A 724 -34.85 -17.47 -4.18
C LEU A 724 -35.59 -17.03 -2.90
N ALA A 725 -36.35 -17.94 -2.30
CA ALA A 725 -37.05 -17.70 -1.03
C ALA A 725 -36.09 -17.42 0.12
N GLU A 726 -34.96 -18.13 0.20
CA GLU A 726 -33.91 -17.89 1.21
C GLU A 726 -33.31 -16.47 1.11
N LEU A 727 -33.25 -15.92 -0.10
CA LEU A 727 -32.80 -14.54 -0.34
C LEU A 727 -33.93 -13.50 -0.15
N GLY A 728 -35.14 -13.94 0.16
CA GLY A 728 -36.32 -13.06 0.24
C GLY A 728 -36.62 -12.39 -1.10
N VAL A 729 -36.44 -13.12 -2.21
CA VAL A 729 -36.78 -12.67 -3.56
C VAL A 729 -38.13 -13.25 -3.97
N THR A 730 -39.01 -12.41 -4.52
CA THR A 730 -40.31 -12.84 -5.05
C THR A 730 -40.35 -12.67 -6.57
N THR A 731 -40.99 -13.61 -7.27
CA THR A 731 -41.36 -13.49 -8.68
C THR A 731 -42.71 -12.79 -8.76
N PRO A 732 -42.84 -11.59 -9.37
CA PRO A 732 -44.15 -11.01 -9.63
C PRO A 732 -44.99 -11.98 -10.49
N PRO A 733 -46.30 -12.10 -10.23
CA PRO A 733 -47.15 -12.96 -11.05
C PRO A 733 -47.15 -12.49 -12.51
N PRO A 734 -47.25 -13.40 -13.50
CA PRO A 734 -47.33 -13.01 -14.90
C PRO A 734 -48.49 -12.05 -15.10
N ARG A 735 -48.23 -10.89 -15.73
CA ARG A 735 -49.29 -9.94 -16.11
C ARG A 735 -50.31 -10.68 -16.97
N ARG A 736 -51.58 -10.72 -16.52
CA ARG A 736 -52.68 -11.19 -17.38
C ARG A 736 -52.74 -10.29 -18.61
N ALA A 737 -52.77 -10.88 -19.80
CA ALA A 737 -53.00 -10.14 -21.04
C ALA A 737 -54.38 -9.45 -20.94
N GLY A 738 -54.38 -8.11 -20.87
CA GLY A 738 -55.60 -7.29 -20.93
C GLY A 738 -56.05 -6.54 -19.67
N GLY A 739 -55.21 -6.34 -18.66
CA GLY A 739 -55.58 -5.58 -17.45
C GLY A 739 -54.90 -4.20 -17.35
N ALA A 740 -55.70 -3.16 -17.14
CA ALA A 740 -55.30 -1.76 -16.94
C ALA A 740 -54.21 -1.56 -15.85
N HIS A 741 -53.50 -0.43 -15.95
CA HIS A 741 -52.52 0.06 -14.97
C HIS A 741 -53.01 -0.13 -13.53
N ILE A 742 -52.45 -1.11 -12.82
CA ILE A 742 -52.50 -1.12 -11.36
C ILE A 742 -51.46 -0.07 -10.93
N ALA A 743 -51.98 1.08 -10.52
CA ALA A 743 -51.23 2.11 -9.84
C ALA A 743 -50.49 1.51 -8.63
N SER A 744 -49.22 1.90 -8.46
CA SER A 744 -48.36 2.05 -7.26
C SER A 744 -48.57 1.30 -5.93
N ASP A 745 -49.58 0.47 -5.74
CA ASP A 745 -49.78 -0.30 -4.52
C ASP A 745 -48.99 -1.60 -4.66
N VAL A 746 -47.67 -1.47 -4.48
CA VAL A 746 -46.82 -2.59 -4.07
C VAL A 746 -47.42 -3.09 -2.76
N LEU A 747 -48.22 -4.16 -2.82
CA LEU A 747 -48.44 -5.03 -1.67
C LEU A 747 -47.05 -5.26 -1.07
N GLN A 748 -46.79 -4.67 0.11
CA GLN A 748 -45.55 -4.87 0.86
C GLN A 748 -45.56 -6.33 1.32
N THR A 749 -45.20 -7.21 0.40
CA THR A 749 -45.09 -8.63 0.68
C THR A 749 -43.87 -8.81 1.56
N VAL A 750 -44.07 -9.49 2.69
CA VAL A 750 -43.03 -9.79 3.66
C VAL A 750 -42.78 -11.29 3.68
N ASP A 751 -41.55 -11.71 4.02
CA ASP A 751 -41.26 -13.11 4.31
C ASP A 751 -41.89 -13.54 5.65
N ALA A 752 -41.75 -14.83 5.99
CA ALA A 752 -42.27 -15.37 7.25
C ALA A 752 -41.68 -14.70 8.51
N GLN A 753 -40.60 -13.93 8.36
CA GLN A 753 -39.93 -13.18 9.42
C GLN A 753 -40.25 -11.68 9.37
N GLY A 754 -41.21 -11.25 8.53
CA GLY A 754 -41.64 -9.86 8.41
C GLY A 754 -40.71 -8.96 7.58
N ASN A 755 -39.71 -9.52 6.88
CA ASN A 755 -38.79 -8.73 6.06
C ASN A 755 -39.40 -8.44 4.68
N PRO A 756 -39.23 -7.23 4.13
CA PRO A 756 -39.71 -6.91 2.78
C PRO A 756 -39.11 -7.85 1.72
N LEU A 757 -39.94 -8.41 0.85
CA LEU A 757 -39.49 -9.18 -0.31
C LEU A 757 -38.95 -8.25 -1.39
N LEU A 758 -37.89 -8.69 -2.07
CA LEU A 758 -37.29 -8.00 -3.20
C LEU A 758 -37.91 -8.51 -4.51
N SER A 759 -38.51 -7.60 -5.28
CA SER A 759 -38.94 -7.89 -6.65
C SER A 759 -37.78 -7.61 -7.60
N LEU A 760 -37.40 -8.59 -8.42
CA LEU A 760 -36.45 -8.41 -9.51
C LEU A 760 -37.19 -8.06 -10.81
N VAL A 761 -36.42 -7.85 -11.89
CA VAL A 761 -36.98 -7.70 -13.23
C VAL A 761 -37.71 -9.00 -13.60
N PRO A 762 -38.99 -8.95 -14.00
CA PRO A 762 -39.77 -10.17 -14.29
C PRO A 762 -39.08 -11.07 -15.32
N GLY A 763 -38.99 -12.36 -15.02
CA GLY A 763 -38.42 -13.37 -15.92
C GLY A 763 -36.90 -13.52 -15.83
N THR A 764 -36.25 -12.82 -14.89
CA THR A 764 -34.78 -12.89 -14.69
C THR A 764 -34.37 -13.61 -13.42
N GLU A 765 -35.34 -14.01 -12.59
CA GLU A 765 -35.12 -14.58 -11.26
C GLU A 765 -34.44 -15.95 -11.34
N ALA A 766 -34.82 -16.78 -12.32
CA ALA A 766 -34.22 -18.08 -12.56
C ALA A 766 -32.72 -17.94 -12.92
N ASP A 767 -32.34 -16.88 -13.63
CA ASP A 767 -30.96 -16.65 -14.08
C ASP A 767 -30.04 -16.18 -12.95
N LEU A 768 -30.55 -15.59 -11.88
CA LEU A 768 -29.72 -15.07 -10.79
C LEU A 768 -28.87 -16.19 -10.14
N LEU A 769 -29.51 -17.33 -9.91
CA LEU A 769 -28.94 -18.49 -9.21
C LEU A 769 -28.62 -19.67 -10.14
N ARG A 770 -28.88 -19.54 -11.46
CA ARG A 770 -28.66 -20.60 -12.45
C ARG A 770 -27.20 -21.07 -12.46
N VAL A 771 -26.99 -22.37 -12.32
CA VAL A 771 -25.70 -23.05 -12.52
C VAL A 771 -25.81 -23.88 -13.80
N ASP A 772 -25.22 -23.37 -14.87
CA ASP A 772 -25.26 -24.00 -16.19
C ASP A 772 -24.09 -24.94 -16.41
N ARG A 773 -24.36 -26.20 -16.74
CA ARG A 773 -23.30 -27.21 -16.88
C ARG A 773 -22.38 -26.94 -18.06
N ASP A 774 -22.91 -26.44 -19.18
CA ASP A 774 -22.10 -26.15 -20.37
C ASP A 774 -21.18 -24.94 -20.14
N GLU A 775 -21.71 -23.89 -19.50
CA GLU A 775 -20.89 -22.74 -19.11
C GLU A 775 -19.76 -23.16 -18.15
N TRP A 776 -20.04 -24.06 -17.20
CA TRP A 776 -19.03 -24.54 -16.26
C TRP A 776 -18.04 -25.54 -16.85
N ARG A 777 -18.41 -26.36 -17.83
CA ARG A 777 -17.45 -27.17 -18.62
C ARG A 777 -16.43 -26.27 -19.32
N ALA A 778 -16.88 -25.16 -19.92
CA ALA A 778 -15.97 -24.19 -20.52
C ALA A 778 -15.04 -23.54 -19.48
N GLU A 779 -15.52 -23.26 -18.26
CA GLU A 779 -14.68 -22.77 -17.17
C GLU A 779 -13.66 -23.80 -16.69
N VAL A 780 -14.00 -25.09 -16.62
CA VAL A 780 -13.05 -26.17 -16.26
C VAL A 780 -11.81 -26.14 -17.15
N ASP A 781 -11.98 -25.99 -18.46
CA ASP A 781 -10.86 -25.92 -19.39
C ASP A 781 -10.02 -24.64 -19.23
N ARG A 782 -10.67 -23.53 -18.85
CA ARG A 782 -9.95 -22.28 -18.52
C ARG A 782 -9.15 -22.42 -17.24
N ILE A 783 -9.71 -23.08 -16.22
CA ILE A 783 -9.04 -23.35 -14.95
C ILE A 783 -7.85 -24.29 -15.17
N ALA A 784 -8.00 -25.34 -15.99
CA ALA A 784 -6.89 -26.24 -16.33
C ALA A 784 -5.69 -25.48 -16.90
N ARG A 785 -5.91 -24.63 -17.90
CA ARG A 785 -4.86 -23.77 -18.48
C ARG A 785 -4.27 -22.78 -17.48
N HIS A 786 -5.09 -22.25 -16.57
CA HIS A 786 -4.58 -21.40 -15.49
C HIS A 786 -3.65 -22.17 -14.55
N PHE A 787 -4.02 -23.40 -14.19
CA PHE A 787 -3.24 -24.24 -13.29
C PHE A 787 -1.91 -24.72 -13.88
N GLU A 788 -1.83 -24.92 -15.21
CA GLU A 788 -0.57 -25.20 -15.92
C GLU A 788 0.51 -24.13 -15.64
N THR A 789 0.11 -22.89 -15.36
CA THR A 789 1.08 -21.80 -15.08
C THR A 789 1.92 -22.03 -13.83
N PHE A 790 1.46 -22.85 -12.88
CA PHE A 790 2.15 -23.12 -11.61
C PHE A 790 3.04 -24.36 -11.66
N GLY A 791 2.98 -25.16 -12.73
CA GLY A 791 3.82 -26.35 -12.96
C GLY A 791 3.84 -27.31 -11.76
N ASP A 792 5.01 -27.86 -11.46
CA ASP A 792 5.22 -28.84 -10.38
C ASP A 792 4.91 -28.31 -8.96
N ARG A 793 4.71 -27.00 -8.82
CA ARG A 793 4.36 -26.37 -7.54
C ARG A 793 2.85 -26.22 -7.34
N LEU A 794 2.03 -26.62 -8.30
CA LEU A 794 0.58 -26.71 -8.09
C LEU A 794 0.28 -27.85 -7.10
N PRO A 795 -0.44 -27.60 -5.99
CA PRO A 795 -0.83 -28.67 -5.08
C PRO A 795 -1.76 -29.68 -5.75
N THR A 796 -1.49 -30.97 -5.57
CA THR A 796 -2.27 -32.07 -6.14
C THR A 796 -3.75 -32.00 -5.78
N GLN A 797 -4.07 -31.51 -4.57
CA GLN A 797 -5.44 -31.32 -4.10
C GLN A 797 -6.25 -30.38 -5.00
N LEU A 798 -5.62 -29.34 -5.58
CA LEU A 798 -6.32 -28.43 -6.50
C LEU A 798 -6.61 -29.09 -7.85
N SER A 799 -5.69 -29.93 -8.34
CA SER A 799 -5.93 -30.74 -9.54
C SER A 799 -7.07 -31.75 -9.31
N GLN A 800 -7.16 -32.33 -8.11
CA GLN A 800 -8.24 -33.23 -7.73
C GLN A 800 -9.60 -32.52 -7.64
N GLU A 801 -9.66 -31.31 -7.07
CA GLU A 801 -10.88 -30.50 -7.07
C GLU A 801 -11.31 -30.09 -8.49
N LEU A 802 -10.36 -29.79 -9.38
CA LEU A 802 -10.65 -29.53 -10.79
C LEU A 802 -11.28 -30.74 -11.49
N GLU A 803 -10.72 -31.94 -11.28
CA GLU A 803 -11.25 -33.16 -11.89
C GLU A 803 -12.61 -33.56 -11.29
N THR A 804 -12.79 -33.30 -9.99
CA THR A 804 -14.09 -33.46 -9.33
C THR A 804 -15.13 -32.52 -9.93
N LEU A 805 -14.77 -31.26 -10.20
CA LEU A 805 -15.64 -30.32 -10.89
C LEU A 805 -15.98 -30.80 -12.30
N ARG A 806 -14.97 -31.23 -13.08
CA ARG A 806 -15.14 -31.81 -14.42
C ARG A 806 -16.17 -32.94 -14.40
N THR A 807 -16.02 -33.89 -13.48
CA THR A 807 -16.95 -35.01 -13.33
C THR A 807 -18.38 -34.56 -12.98
N ARG A 808 -18.53 -33.57 -12.08
CA ARG A 808 -19.85 -33.08 -11.65
C ARG A 808 -20.57 -32.27 -12.73
N THR A 809 -19.84 -31.59 -13.61
CA THR A 809 -20.43 -30.87 -14.74
C THR A 809 -20.85 -31.81 -15.88
N GLY A 810 -20.41 -33.07 -15.83
CA GLY A 810 -20.58 -34.06 -16.89
C GLY A 810 -19.71 -33.73 -18.08
#